data_AF-A0A3C1FT53-F1
#
_entry.id   AF-A0A3C1FT53-F1
#
_cell.length_a   1.000
_cell.length_b   1.000
_cell.length_c   1.000
_cell.angle_alpha   90.00
_cell.angle_beta   90.00
_cell.angle_gamma   90.00
#
_symmetry.space_group_name_H-M   'P 1'
#
loop_
_entity.id
_entity.type
_entity.pdbx_description
1 polymer ?
#
loop_
_entity_poly.entity_id
_entity_poly.type
_entity_poly.pdbx_seq_one_letter_code
_entity_poly.pdbx_strand_id
1 'polypeptide(L)'
;MFLKALTIKRTEVCQVHGAPSRAANKTLLIMVLASFSLIIWHVWIYGPTGQMVRPDALQRPFPLLVGSEIWDLLFNGHGMIAELWDIFPYFIVGILLAGYIRTYKIAVKLQTSLRRYGFLSIFLASLVGIITPLCACGTITTAVSLLFAGLPLAPVMSLLVTSPLLSPTAYLLTLNDLGPEWTVIRTIAAFSMGMFAGVVTHLLRDKGFQSDTLFVEGAIPRGDFHDEDYPDERLRCNCKEMFGHRVAARTKNMFVVFLAKSSEMLWLVGKYVLVGVAIGSIVERYMPYEWIYRLFGKKDPLSIVWITFGTIPIFLHQISASSILYHIKSALRGTLDGGAGLAFMIGGPVTAIPTMVMFWTVFKKRVFFLYMFVCVVGTILISYTFQFLVFVPDVDTGNPLLRDVKSVSGGASSVINKQNKQVRIVMDPGGKAIIATYTNDLEGQGGIVFDSSFARFLNGSADMYDNRMYITNVAGWLEENSDAPEKKSILIYDTFLKSGVDKSSLSRNAVASLESKGFRVTITDRQETPEVSERLLRGYRQLWIFFGESGSGQHLSDAELQSISKFTADGKSMLIVAGKQLDGTGDFFAANQLSSRYGVLFSGYVENKKELPGSTASYFFTRASGTLGRILKFVHKA
;
A
#
# COMPACT_ATOMS: atom_id res chain seq x y z
N MET A 1 54.26 -9.72 -12.76
CA MET A 1 54.03 -9.11 -14.10
C MET A 1 52.65 -8.46 -14.21
N PHE A 2 51.57 -9.09 -13.71
CA PHE A 2 50.20 -8.54 -13.69
C PHE A 2 50.04 -7.21 -12.90
N LEU A 3 50.72 -7.06 -11.76
CA LEU A 3 50.69 -5.81 -10.97
C LEU A 3 51.49 -4.65 -11.59
N LYS A 4 52.65 -4.92 -12.23
CA LYS A 4 53.46 -3.90 -12.91
C LYS A 4 52.80 -3.37 -14.18
N ALA A 5 51.84 -4.11 -14.73
CA ALA A 5 51.07 -3.65 -15.86
C ALA A 5 50.19 -2.46 -15.44
N LEU A 6 49.60 -2.40 -14.24
CA LEU A 6 48.55 -1.44 -13.84
C LEU A 6 48.95 0.04 -13.72
N THR A 7 50.24 0.39 -13.87
CA THR A 7 50.72 1.77 -13.78
C THR A 7 50.80 2.42 -15.16
N ILE A 8 49.75 3.14 -15.56
CA ILE A 8 49.85 4.15 -16.63
C ILE A 8 50.40 5.43 -15.97
N LYS A 9 51.41 6.05 -16.59
CA LYS A 9 51.96 7.35 -16.18
C LYS A 9 50.80 8.36 -16.11
N ARG A 10 50.57 9.00 -14.96
CA ARG A 10 49.63 10.12 -14.81
C ARG A 10 50.07 11.23 -15.77
N THR A 11 49.40 11.35 -16.92
CA THR A 11 49.55 12.50 -17.81
C THR A 11 48.43 13.48 -17.48
N GLU A 12 48.83 14.61 -16.90
CA GLU A 12 48.08 15.86 -16.67
C GLU A 12 46.70 15.77 -15.99
N VAL A 13 46.47 16.64 -15.01
CA VAL A 13 45.21 16.73 -14.27
C VAL A 13 44.10 17.07 -15.27
N CYS A 14 43.26 16.09 -15.58
CA CYS A 14 42.12 16.28 -16.47
C CYS A 14 41.19 17.36 -15.89
N GLN A 15 40.88 18.40 -16.67
CA GLN A 15 40.00 19.50 -16.24
C GLN A 15 38.59 19.04 -15.83
N VAL A 16 38.17 17.86 -16.30
CA VAL A 16 36.91 17.22 -15.92
C VAL A 16 36.92 16.72 -14.46
N HIS A 17 38.10 16.40 -13.90
CA HIS A 17 38.29 15.81 -12.55
C HIS A 17 38.39 16.85 -11.42
N GLY A 18 37.83 18.05 -11.60
CA GLY A 18 37.93 19.14 -10.61
C GLY A 18 37.60 18.70 -9.17
N ALA A 19 38.24 19.36 -8.19
CA ALA A 19 38.25 18.98 -6.77
C ALA A 19 36.86 18.61 -6.19
N PRO A 20 36.78 17.60 -5.29
CA PRO A 20 35.52 17.13 -4.72
C PRO A 20 34.74 18.29 -4.08
N SER A 21 33.42 18.34 -4.33
CA SER A 21 32.58 19.43 -3.82
C SER A 21 32.56 19.36 -2.27
N ARG A 22 33.19 20.34 -1.62
CA ARG A 22 33.20 20.46 -0.15
C ARG A 22 31.78 20.63 0.41
N ALA A 23 30.85 21.09 -0.41
CA ALA A 23 29.45 21.30 -0.03
C ALA A 23 28.73 19.97 0.22
N ALA A 24 28.82 18.98 -0.67
CA ALA A 24 28.12 17.70 -0.52
C ALA A 24 28.57 16.92 0.73
N ASN A 25 29.88 16.93 1.02
CA ASN A 25 30.42 16.29 2.22
C ASN A 25 29.97 16.99 3.52
N LYS A 26 29.81 18.33 3.50
CA LYS A 26 29.29 19.08 4.65
C LYS A 26 27.83 18.75 4.92
N THR A 27 26.99 18.70 3.89
CA THR A 27 25.56 18.38 4.05
C THR A 27 25.36 16.97 4.62
N LEU A 28 26.12 16.00 4.10
CA LEU A 28 26.06 14.61 4.58
C LEU A 28 26.53 14.49 6.03
N LEU A 29 27.61 15.17 6.40
CA LEU A 29 28.10 15.23 7.77
C LEU A 29 27.06 15.83 8.73
N ILE A 30 26.41 16.94 8.34
CA ILE A 30 25.34 17.58 9.13
C ILE A 30 24.18 16.62 9.37
N MET A 31 23.78 15.86 8.36
CA MET A 31 22.70 14.88 8.51
C MET A 31 23.06 13.73 9.45
N VAL A 32 24.27 13.16 9.30
CA VAL A 32 24.75 12.11 10.20
C VAL A 32 24.77 12.63 11.65
N LEU A 33 25.28 13.85 11.87
CA LEU A 33 25.29 14.47 13.19
C LEU A 33 23.87 14.73 13.72
N ALA A 34 22.92 15.15 12.88
CA ALA A 34 21.53 15.33 13.25
C ALA A 34 20.86 14.00 13.66
N SER A 35 21.10 12.93 12.91
CA SER A 35 20.61 11.58 13.24
C SER A 35 21.19 11.07 14.56
N PHE A 36 22.50 11.25 14.80
CA PHE A 36 23.13 10.92 16.08
C PHE A 36 22.58 11.76 17.24
N SER A 37 22.33 13.06 17.02
CA SER A 37 21.72 13.94 18.01
C SER A 37 20.30 13.50 18.37
N LEU A 38 19.54 12.98 17.40
CA LEU A 38 18.20 12.43 17.60
C LEU A 38 18.23 11.18 18.48
N ILE A 39 19.19 10.27 18.26
CA ILE A 39 19.39 9.09 19.11
C ILE A 39 19.72 9.51 20.54
N ILE A 40 20.68 10.42 20.72
CA ILE A 40 21.08 10.90 22.05
C ILE A 40 19.90 11.55 22.77
N TRP A 41 19.13 12.38 22.06
CA TRP A 41 17.94 13.03 22.60
C TRP A 41 16.85 12.02 22.99
N HIS A 42 16.57 11.03 22.13
CA HIS A 42 15.57 10.01 22.40
C HIS A 42 15.95 9.15 23.61
N VAL A 43 17.19 8.66 23.67
CA VAL A 43 17.68 7.87 24.81
C VAL A 43 17.67 8.69 26.10
N TRP A 44 17.91 10.00 26.02
CA TRP A 44 17.86 10.90 27.16
C TRP A 44 16.44 11.13 27.69
N ILE A 45 15.42 11.22 26.82
CA ILE A 45 14.02 11.48 27.22
C ILE A 45 13.23 10.20 27.51
N TYR A 46 13.33 9.20 26.64
CA TYR A 46 12.46 8.01 26.61
C TYR A 46 13.19 6.71 26.98
N GLY A 47 14.48 6.76 27.28
CA GLY A 47 15.29 5.58 27.53
C GLY A 47 15.42 4.64 26.31
N PRO A 48 15.98 3.43 26.51
CA PRO A 48 16.19 2.44 25.44
C PRO A 48 14.87 1.93 24.84
N THR A 49 13.85 1.74 25.67
CA THR A 49 12.60 1.05 25.30
C THR A 49 11.45 1.98 24.93
N GLY A 50 11.68 3.31 24.85
CA GLY A 50 10.65 4.27 24.45
C GLY A 50 9.61 4.60 25.54
N GLN A 51 9.79 4.15 26.79
CA GLN A 51 8.94 4.48 27.92
C GLN A 51 9.61 5.54 28.81
N MET A 52 8.86 6.54 29.27
CA MET A 52 9.40 7.56 30.19
C MET A 52 10.09 6.89 31.38
N VAL A 53 11.41 7.00 31.43
CA VAL A 53 12.22 6.41 32.50
C VAL A 53 11.98 7.21 33.77
N ARG A 54 11.43 6.57 34.80
CA ARG A 54 11.45 7.13 36.16
C ARG A 54 12.92 7.27 36.58
N PRO A 55 13.34 8.42 37.16
CA PRO A 55 14.74 8.67 37.52
C PRO A 55 15.37 7.59 38.40
N ASP A 56 14.56 6.80 39.10
CA ASP A 56 14.96 5.75 40.03
C ASP A 56 15.37 4.41 39.34
N ALA A 57 15.14 4.28 38.02
CA ALA A 57 15.36 3.02 37.28
C ALA A 57 16.70 2.95 36.51
N LEU A 58 17.57 3.95 36.59
CA LEU A 58 18.88 3.99 35.91
C LEU A 58 19.94 3.17 36.66
N GLN A 59 19.91 1.84 36.51
CA GLN A 59 20.95 0.93 37.04
C GLN A 59 22.23 0.86 36.18
N ARG A 60 22.29 1.50 35.00
CA ARG A 60 23.46 1.48 34.10
C ARG A 60 23.91 2.90 33.72
N PRO A 61 25.22 3.16 33.56
CA PRO A 61 25.71 4.48 33.16
C PRO A 61 25.27 4.82 31.72
N PHE A 62 24.92 6.09 31.49
CA PHE A 62 24.35 6.59 30.22
C PHE A 62 25.12 6.15 28.94
N PRO A 63 26.47 6.15 28.90
CA PRO A 63 27.20 5.69 27.72
C PRO A 63 26.95 4.21 27.38
N LEU A 64 26.71 3.37 28.39
CA LEU A 64 26.41 1.94 28.21
C LEU A 64 24.98 1.73 27.70
N LEU A 65 24.03 2.59 28.07
CA LEU A 65 22.66 2.59 27.56
C LEU A 65 22.61 3.01 26.09
N VAL A 66 23.33 4.08 25.74
CA VAL A 66 23.50 4.50 24.33
C VAL A 66 24.20 3.41 23.53
N GLY A 67 25.23 2.76 24.11
CA GLY A 67 25.93 1.64 23.50
C GLY A 67 25.04 0.44 23.20
N SER A 68 24.19 0.02 24.15
CA SER A 68 23.23 -1.07 23.92
C SER A 68 22.17 -0.72 22.89
N GLU A 69 21.69 0.53 22.88
CA GLU A 69 20.73 0.98 21.87
C GLU A 69 21.31 0.98 20.46
N ILE A 70 22.55 1.44 20.30
CA ILE A 70 23.26 1.40 19.02
C ILE A 70 23.50 -0.06 18.59
N TRP A 71 23.86 -0.93 19.54
CA TRP A 71 24.06 -2.36 19.26
C TRP A 71 22.76 -3.01 18.77
N ASP A 72 21.65 -2.75 19.44
CA ASP A 72 20.33 -3.24 19.03
C ASP A 72 19.90 -2.61 17.70
N LEU A 73 20.18 -1.33 17.46
CA LEU A 73 19.87 -0.68 16.18
C LEU A 73 20.62 -1.34 15.02
N LEU A 74 21.87 -1.76 15.24
CA LEU A 74 22.68 -2.39 14.20
C LEU A 74 22.34 -3.87 13.99
N PHE A 75 22.24 -4.65 15.07
CA PHE A 75 22.27 -6.12 15.04
C PHE A 75 20.95 -6.82 15.40
N ASN A 76 19.90 -6.10 15.79
CA ASN A 76 18.61 -6.72 16.08
C ASN A 76 17.96 -7.31 14.81
N GLY A 77 16.95 -8.16 14.97
CA GLY A 77 16.22 -8.79 13.85
C GLY A 77 15.53 -7.82 12.90
N HIS A 78 15.30 -6.58 13.35
CA HIS A 78 14.81 -5.44 12.56
C HIS A 78 15.82 -4.28 12.54
N GLY A 79 17.09 -4.57 12.79
CA GLY A 79 18.17 -3.58 12.78
C GLY A 79 18.72 -3.31 11.39
N MET A 80 19.67 -2.38 11.30
CA MET A 80 20.30 -1.93 10.06
C MET A 80 20.87 -3.08 9.22
N ILE A 81 21.44 -4.11 9.85
CA ILE A 81 22.03 -5.26 9.14
C ILE A 81 20.96 -6.14 8.50
N ALA A 82 19.82 -6.33 9.17
CA ALA A 82 18.70 -7.08 8.61
C ALA A 82 18.13 -6.36 7.37
N GLU A 83 17.88 -5.06 7.46
CA GLU A 83 17.46 -4.24 6.32
C GLU A 83 18.48 -4.28 5.17
N LEU A 84 19.77 -4.19 5.51
CA LEU A 84 20.83 -4.27 4.51
C LEU A 84 20.80 -5.64 3.81
N TRP A 85 20.60 -6.73 4.55
CA TRP A 85 20.53 -8.09 4.01
C TRP A 85 19.32 -8.29 3.09
N ASP A 86 18.17 -7.70 3.44
CA ASP A 86 16.97 -7.72 2.62
C ASP A 86 17.15 -6.94 1.32
N ILE A 87 17.83 -5.80 1.36
CA ILE A 87 18.07 -4.94 0.19
C ILE A 87 19.24 -5.47 -0.67
N PHE A 88 20.21 -6.15 -0.06
CA PHE A 88 21.44 -6.61 -0.70
C PHE A 88 21.25 -7.37 -2.03
N PRO A 89 20.38 -8.39 -2.14
CA PRO A 89 20.22 -9.12 -3.40
C PRO A 89 19.71 -8.23 -4.53
N TYR A 90 18.74 -7.35 -4.25
CA TYR A 90 18.20 -6.40 -5.22
C TYR A 90 19.24 -5.36 -5.62
N PHE A 91 20.02 -4.89 -4.65
CA PHE A 91 21.10 -3.96 -4.88
C PHE A 91 22.17 -4.56 -5.80
N ILE A 92 22.59 -5.81 -5.57
CA ILE A 92 23.53 -6.52 -6.45
C ILE A 92 22.96 -6.69 -7.86
N VAL A 93 21.71 -7.11 -8.01
CA VAL A 93 21.06 -7.22 -9.33
C VAL A 93 21.03 -5.87 -10.04
N GLY A 94 20.70 -4.78 -9.32
CA GLY A 94 20.72 -3.42 -9.85
C GLY A 94 22.11 -2.95 -10.30
N ILE A 95 23.15 -3.26 -9.52
CA ILE A 95 24.54 -2.95 -9.87
C ILE A 95 25.00 -3.73 -11.10
N LEU A 96 24.70 -5.02 -11.15
CA LEU A 96 25.00 -5.85 -12.31
C LEU A 96 24.26 -5.34 -13.54
N LEU A 97 22.97 -5.02 -13.44
CA LEU A 97 22.21 -4.44 -14.54
C LEU A 97 22.81 -3.09 -15.00
N ALA A 98 23.20 -2.22 -14.06
CA ALA A 98 23.85 -0.95 -14.38
C ALA A 98 25.21 -1.15 -15.08
N GLY A 99 26.02 -2.10 -14.59
CA GLY A 99 27.27 -2.51 -15.22
C GLY A 99 27.05 -3.06 -16.63
N TYR A 100 25.99 -3.83 -16.84
CA TYR A 100 25.60 -4.38 -18.13
C TYR A 100 25.23 -3.25 -19.11
N ILE A 101 24.34 -2.35 -18.70
CA ILE A 101 23.92 -1.17 -19.49
C ILE A 101 25.13 -0.33 -19.90
N ARG A 102 26.07 -0.09 -18.98
CA ARG A 102 27.32 0.66 -19.23
C ARG A 102 28.32 -0.09 -20.11
N THR A 103 28.34 -1.42 -20.07
CA THR A 103 29.26 -2.23 -20.87
C THR A 103 28.81 -2.31 -22.32
N TYR A 104 27.52 -2.51 -22.55
CA TYR A 104 26.93 -2.65 -23.89
C TYR A 104 26.44 -1.33 -24.50
N LYS A 105 26.72 -0.20 -23.85
CA LYS A 105 26.31 1.16 -24.25
C LYS A 105 24.81 1.26 -24.57
N ILE A 106 23.99 0.52 -23.80
CA ILE A 106 22.54 0.44 -24.03
C ILE A 106 21.90 1.83 -23.84
N ALA A 107 22.39 2.64 -22.90
CA ALA A 107 21.89 4.00 -22.68
C ALA A 107 21.99 4.89 -23.92
N VAL A 108 23.06 4.77 -24.72
CA VAL A 108 23.26 5.54 -25.97
C VAL A 108 22.31 5.05 -27.08
N LYS A 109 22.11 3.73 -27.17
CA LYS A 109 21.11 3.14 -28.09
C LYS A 109 19.67 3.50 -27.69
N LEU A 110 19.40 3.58 -26.38
CA LEU A 110 18.10 3.91 -25.83
C LEU A 110 17.78 5.39 -26.03
N GLN A 111 18.77 6.29 -25.90
CA GLN A 111 18.64 7.71 -26.20
C GLN A 111 18.12 7.95 -27.63
N THR A 112 18.79 7.34 -28.62
CA THR A 112 18.46 7.55 -30.04
C THR A 112 17.04 7.06 -30.36
N SER A 113 16.62 5.95 -29.74
CA SER A 113 15.26 5.43 -29.87
C SER A 113 14.23 6.30 -29.14
N LEU A 114 14.41 6.57 -27.84
CA LEU A 114 13.44 7.31 -27.01
C LEU A 114 13.26 8.77 -27.44
N ARG A 115 14.32 9.44 -27.93
CA ARG A 115 14.22 10.81 -28.42
C ARG A 115 13.29 10.94 -29.64
N ARG A 116 13.13 9.86 -30.43
CA ARG A 116 12.21 9.81 -31.59
C ARG A 116 10.74 9.70 -31.17
N TYR A 117 10.46 9.18 -29.98
CA TYR A 117 9.10 8.83 -29.54
C TYR A 117 8.34 9.96 -28.83
N GLY A 118 8.94 11.14 -28.63
CA GLY A 118 8.23 12.32 -28.10
C GLY A 118 7.48 12.01 -26.80
N PHE A 119 6.16 12.21 -26.80
CA PHE A 119 5.29 11.92 -25.64
C PHE A 119 5.28 10.45 -25.21
N LEU A 120 5.39 9.50 -26.15
CA LEU A 120 5.38 8.06 -25.87
C LEU A 120 6.58 7.64 -25.00
N SER A 121 7.66 8.42 -24.99
CA SER A 121 8.80 8.18 -24.10
C SER A 121 8.46 8.36 -22.62
N ILE A 122 7.47 9.19 -22.26
CA ILE A 122 6.98 9.33 -20.88
C ILE A 122 6.25 8.05 -20.45
N PHE A 123 5.36 7.54 -21.30
CA PHE A 123 4.62 6.31 -21.07
C PHE A 123 5.55 5.11 -20.88
N LEU A 124 6.53 4.94 -21.79
CA LEU A 124 7.53 3.88 -21.69
C LEU A 124 8.39 4.02 -20.43
N ALA A 125 8.78 5.24 -20.05
CA ALA A 125 9.55 5.48 -18.84
C ALA A 125 8.78 5.12 -17.55
N SER A 126 7.48 5.43 -17.49
CA SER A 126 6.62 5.00 -16.38
C SER A 126 6.56 3.47 -16.26
N LEU A 127 6.36 2.76 -17.39
CA LEU A 127 6.33 1.29 -17.39
C LEU A 127 7.67 0.68 -16.95
N VAL A 128 8.79 1.23 -17.45
CA VAL A 128 10.12 0.80 -17.01
C VAL A 128 10.27 1.02 -15.51
N GLY A 129 9.81 2.17 -14.98
CA GLY A 129 9.86 2.47 -13.55
C GLY A 129 9.19 1.41 -12.68
N ILE A 130 8.01 0.92 -13.07
CA ILE A 130 7.25 -0.11 -12.34
C ILE A 130 8.04 -1.43 -12.21
N ILE A 131 8.73 -1.81 -13.27
CA ILE A 131 9.44 -3.10 -13.34
C ILE A 131 10.83 -3.01 -12.72
N THR A 132 11.33 -1.79 -12.55
CA THR A 132 12.72 -1.55 -12.18
C THR A 132 12.95 -1.79 -10.68
N PRO A 133 13.81 -2.75 -10.29
CA PRO A 133 14.08 -3.07 -8.89
C PRO A 133 15.10 -2.08 -8.27
N LEU A 134 15.06 -0.81 -8.67
CA LEU A 134 15.97 0.21 -8.14
C LEU A 134 15.35 0.84 -6.89
N CYS A 135 16.16 0.98 -5.85
CA CYS A 135 15.84 1.87 -4.74
C CYS A 135 15.89 3.33 -5.20
N ALA A 136 15.28 4.26 -4.46
CA ALA A 136 15.26 5.68 -4.80
C ALA A 136 16.67 6.25 -5.12
N CYS A 137 17.69 5.81 -4.37
CA CYS A 137 19.09 6.18 -4.62
C CYS A 137 19.60 5.68 -5.99
N GLY A 138 19.26 4.44 -6.38
CA GLY A 138 19.63 3.87 -7.67
C GLY A 138 18.87 4.50 -8.84
N THR A 139 17.60 4.87 -8.63
CA THR A 139 16.80 5.51 -9.67
C THR A 139 17.35 6.87 -10.03
N ILE A 140 17.80 7.68 -9.05
CA ILE A 140 18.33 9.01 -9.38
C ILE A 140 19.69 8.92 -10.07
N THR A 141 20.57 7.98 -9.71
CA THR A 141 21.84 7.81 -10.44
C THR A 141 21.61 7.36 -11.89
N THR A 142 20.63 6.49 -12.12
CA THR A 142 20.18 6.13 -13.48
C THR A 142 19.59 7.33 -14.21
N ALA A 143 18.74 8.11 -13.54
CA ALA A 143 18.10 9.29 -14.10
C ALA A 143 19.11 10.35 -14.57
N VAL A 144 20.10 10.64 -13.73
CA VAL A 144 21.22 11.54 -14.07
C VAL A 144 21.96 11.02 -15.28
N SER A 145 22.25 9.71 -15.33
CA SER A 145 22.91 9.07 -16.46
C SER A 145 22.10 9.20 -17.77
N LEU A 146 20.77 9.07 -17.68
CA LEU A 146 19.87 9.23 -18.83
C LEU A 146 19.80 10.67 -19.32
N LEU A 147 19.77 11.65 -18.43
CA LEU A 147 19.81 13.08 -18.81
C LEU A 147 21.12 13.44 -19.52
N PHE A 148 22.24 12.89 -19.08
CA PHE A 148 23.54 13.06 -19.73
C PHE A 148 23.68 12.29 -21.04
N ALA A 149 23.03 11.13 -21.13
CA ALA A 149 22.73 10.52 -22.41
C ALA A 149 21.68 11.33 -23.19
N GLY A 150 21.48 12.62 -22.95
CA GLY A 150 20.63 13.53 -23.72
C GLY A 150 19.15 13.17 -23.79
N LEU A 151 18.63 12.36 -22.86
CA LEU A 151 17.17 12.18 -22.75
C LEU A 151 16.53 13.49 -22.25
N PRO A 152 15.31 13.82 -22.71
CA PRO A 152 14.55 14.94 -22.16
C PRO A 152 14.24 14.73 -20.66
N LEU A 153 14.07 15.83 -19.91
CA LEU A 153 13.74 15.76 -18.49
C LEU A 153 12.42 15.04 -18.20
N ALA A 154 11.43 15.15 -19.09
CA ALA A 154 10.09 14.61 -18.87
C ALA A 154 10.05 13.07 -18.68
N PRO A 155 10.60 12.24 -19.60
CA PRO A 155 10.72 10.80 -19.38
C PRO A 155 11.53 10.45 -18.15
N VAL A 156 12.58 11.23 -17.86
CA VAL A 156 13.42 10.97 -16.70
C VAL A 156 12.67 11.25 -15.39
N MET A 157 11.90 12.34 -15.31
CA MET A 157 11.03 12.64 -14.16
C MET A 157 9.96 11.57 -13.97
N SER A 158 9.41 11.06 -15.07
CA SER A 158 8.45 9.96 -15.05
C SER A 158 9.05 8.69 -14.41
N LEU A 159 10.23 8.28 -14.87
CA LEU A 159 10.97 7.15 -14.29
C LEU A 159 11.34 7.38 -12.82
N LEU A 160 11.82 8.59 -12.50
CA LEU A 160 12.24 9.02 -11.16
C LEU A 160 11.11 8.94 -10.13
N VAL A 161 9.88 9.27 -10.53
CA VAL A 161 8.72 9.28 -9.65
C VAL A 161 8.10 7.89 -9.54
N THR A 162 8.02 7.11 -10.62
CA THR A 162 7.36 5.80 -10.57
C THR A 162 8.20 4.72 -9.88
N SER A 163 9.51 4.70 -10.08
CA SER A 163 10.38 3.65 -9.52
C SER A 163 10.40 3.54 -7.98
N PRO A 164 10.34 4.63 -7.19
CA PRO A 164 10.22 4.52 -5.74
C PRO A 164 8.78 4.27 -5.27
N LEU A 165 7.77 4.22 -6.14
CA LEU A 165 6.39 3.96 -5.76
C LEU A 165 6.03 2.48 -5.81
N LEU A 166 6.62 1.76 -6.76
CA LEU A 166 6.34 0.36 -7.01
C LEU A 166 7.59 -0.37 -7.51
N SER A 167 7.72 -1.60 -7.05
CA SER A 167 8.70 -2.58 -7.52
C SER A 167 8.08 -3.97 -7.46
N PRO A 168 8.68 -4.99 -8.09
CA PRO A 168 8.18 -6.37 -7.99
C PRO A 168 7.99 -6.84 -6.55
N THR A 169 8.91 -6.47 -5.65
CA THR A 169 8.82 -6.80 -4.22
C THR A 169 7.69 -6.06 -3.52
N ALA A 170 7.59 -4.74 -3.73
CA ALA A 170 6.52 -3.94 -3.13
C ALA A 170 5.13 -4.37 -3.64
N TYR A 171 5.04 -4.80 -4.91
CA TYR A 171 3.83 -5.37 -5.49
C TYR A 171 3.42 -6.66 -4.77
N LEU A 172 4.36 -7.60 -4.59
CA LEU A 172 4.10 -8.87 -3.91
C LEU A 172 3.72 -8.68 -2.44
N LEU A 173 4.36 -7.75 -1.75
CA LEU A 173 4.01 -7.42 -0.36
C LEU A 173 2.63 -6.76 -0.26
N THR A 174 2.32 -5.81 -1.14
CA THR A 174 0.98 -5.21 -1.20
C THR A 174 -0.09 -6.28 -1.46
N LEU A 175 0.22 -7.27 -2.31
CA LEU A 175 -0.68 -8.36 -2.63
C LEU A 175 -0.96 -9.28 -1.44
N ASN A 176 0.06 -9.56 -0.64
CA ASN A 176 -0.06 -10.40 0.55
C ASN A 176 -0.72 -9.66 1.72
N ASP A 177 -0.32 -8.42 1.96
CA ASP A 177 -0.75 -7.64 3.13
C ASP A 177 -2.12 -6.99 2.92
N LEU A 178 -2.35 -6.34 1.77
CA LEU A 178 -3.54 -5.53 1.51
C LEU A 178 -4.50 -6.14 0.49
N GLY A 179 -4.08 -7.19 -0.22
CA GLY A 179 -4.90 -7.92 -1.17
C GLY A 179 -4.80 -7.42 -2.62
N PRO A 180 -5.49 -8.12 -3.55
CA PRO A 180 -5.38 -7.89 -4.99
C PRO A 180 -5.95 -6.55 -5.44
N GLU A 181 -6.99 -6.02 -4.77
CA GLU A 181 -7.58 -4.73 -5.10
C GLU A 181 -6.58 -3.59 -4.86
N TRP A 182 -6.04 -3.49 -3.65
CA TRP A 182 -5.05 -2.48 -3.25
C TRP A 182 -3.79 -2.53 -4.11
N THR A 183 -3.39 -3.72 -4.51
CA THR A 183 -2.23 -3.93 -5.39
C THR A 183 -2.44 -3.28 -6.76
N VAL A 184 -3.62 -3.46 -7.36
CA VAL A 184 -3.94 -2.85 -8.66
C VAL A 184 -4.08 -1.35 -8.53
N ILE A 185 -4.77 -0.87 -7.49
CA ILE A 185 -4.93 0.56 -7.19
C ILE A 185 -3.55 1.21 -7.11
N ARG A 186 -2.66 0.66 -6.29
CA ARG A 186 -1.29 1.15 -6.15
C ARG A 186 -0.54 1.16 -7.47
N THR A 187 -0.71 0.11 -8.28
CA THR A 187 -0.03 -0.02 -9.59
C THR A 187 -0.46 1.07 -10.56
N ILE A 188 -1.76 1.28 -10.69
CA ILE A 188 -2.32 2.32 -11.56
C ILE A 188 -1.95 3.69 -11.04
N ALA A 189 -1.97 3.89 -9.73
CA ALA A 189 -1.63 5.16 -9.12
C ALA A 189 -0.14 5.49 -9.32
N ALA A 190 0.76 4.53 -9.14
CA ALA A 190 2.19 4.67 -9.42
C ALA A 190 2.47 5.00 -10.90
N PHE A 191 1.76 4.32 -11.81
CA PHE A 191 1.82 4.61 -13.23
C PHE A 191 1.32 6.02 -13.57
N SER A 192 0.14 6.36 -13.05
CA SER A 192 -0.52 7.66 -13.26
C SER A 192 0.33 8.80 -12.70
N MET A 193 1.00 8.57 -11.57
CA MET A 193 1.91 9.52 -10.95
C MET A 193 3.16 9.78 -11.81
N GLY A 194 3.72 8.72 -12.40
CA GLY A 194 4.80 8.84 -13.39
C GLY A 194 4.40 9.59 -14.64
N MET A 195 3.21 9.29 -15.17
CA MET A 195 2.64 9.99 -16.32
C MET A 195 2.42 11.46 -15.99
N PHE A 196 1.78 11.76 -14.86
CA PHE A 196 1.56 13.13 -14.39
C PHE A 196 2.89 13.89 -14.25
N ALA A 197 3.89 13.28 -13.61
CA ALA A 197 5.21 13.89 -13.46
C ALA A 197 5.89 14.20 -14.79
N GLY A 198 5.87 13.25 -15.73
CA GLY A 198 6.44 13.46 -17.06
C GLY A 198 5.69 14.51 -17.87
N VAL A 199 4.35 14.49 -17.85
CA VAL A 199 3.50 15.44 -18.58
C VAL A 199 3.71 16.87 -18.07
N VAL A 200 3.63 17.09 -16.76
CA VAL A 200 3.85 18.41 -16.16
C VAL A 200 5.25 18.92 -16.49
N THR A 201 6.25 18.06 -16.40
CA THR A 201 7.64 18.40 -16.76
C THR A 201 7.77 18.72 -18.25
N HIS A 202 7.05 18.01 -19.12
CA HIS A 202 7.05 18.27 -20.56
C HIS A 202 6.46 19.64 -20.89
N LEU A 203 5.34 19.99 -20.25
CA LEU A 203 4.68 21.30 -20.42
C LEU A 203 5.52 22.47 -19.90
N LEU A 204 6.38 22.23 -18.91
CA LEU A 204 7.26 23.25 -18.35
C LEU A 204 8.63 23.32 -19.03
N ARG A 205 8.90 22.47 -20.02
CA ARG A 205 10.19 22.40 -20.73
C ARG A 205 10.66 23.76 -21.23
N ASP A 206 9.77 24.52 -21.87
CA ASP A 206 10.10 25.81 -22.50
C ASP A 206 10.21 26.97 -21.51
N LYS A 207 9.78 26.77 -20.24
CA LYS A 207 9.88 27.75 -19.15
C LYS A 207 11.21 27.66 -18.39
N GLY A 208 12.26 27.17 -19.06
CA GLY A 208 13.62 27.09 -18.50
C GLY A 208 13.98 25.74 -17.88
N PHE A 209 13.21 24.67 -18.09
CA PHE A 209 13.54 23.31 -17.65
C PHE A 209 14.21 22.47 -18.76
N GLN A 210 15.06 23.11 -19.57
CA GLN A 210 15.84 22.46 -20.62
C GLN A 210 17.05 21.74 -20.02
N SER A 211 17.43 20.60 -20.62
CA SER A 211 18.40 19.62 -20.08
C SER A 211 19.77 20.20 -19.74
N ASP A 212 20.19 21.24 -20.46
CA ASP A 212 21.47 21.95 -20.36
C ASP A 212 21.60 22.82 -19.10
N THR A 213 20.49 23.18 -18.46
CA THR A 213 20.47 24.14 -17.33
C THR A 213 20.03 23.52 -16.00
N LEU A 214 19.87 22.19 -15.93
CA LEU A 214 19.24 21.50 -14.79
C LEU A 214 20.13 21.29 -13.57
N PHE A 215 21.42 21.12 -13.78
CA PHE A 215 22.37 20.70 -12.72
C PHE A 215 23.02 21.88 -12.02
N VAL A 216 23.33 21.72 -10.73
CA VAL A 216 24.17 22.68 -10.01
C VAL A 216 25.60 22.55 -10.53
N GLU A 217 26.29 23.68 -10.71
CA GLU A 217 27.68 23.69 -11.14
C GLU A 217 28.56 22.96 -10.11
N GLY A 218 29.23 21.88 -10.54
CA GLY A 218 30.08 21.08 -9.66
C GLY A 218 29.35 20.11 -8.71
N ALA A 219 28.02 20.00 -8.80
CA ALA A 219 27.23 18.99 -8.08
C ALA A 219 27.36 17.57 -8.66
N ILE A 220 27.76 17.50 -9.92
CA ILE A 220 28.18 16.27 -10.56
C ILE A 220 29.38 15.75 -9.76
N PRO A 221 29.38 14.50 -9.25
CA PRO A 221 30.62 13.85 -8.87
C PRO A 221 31.53 13.90 -10.09
N ARG A 222 32.53 14.78 -10.09
CA ARG A 222 33.45 15.06 -11.21
C ARG A 222 34.38 13.87 -11.46
N GLY A 223 33.82 12.70 -11.73
CA GLY A 223 34.61 11.48 -11.85
C GLY A 223 33.92 10.25 -12.44
N ASP A 224 32.78 10.31 -13.15
CA ASP A 224 32.05 9.04 -13.39
C ASP A 224 31.32 8.82 -14.73
N PHE A 225 31.70 9.54 -15.78
CA PHE A 225 31.19 9.31 -17.15
C PHE A 225 32.35 9.38 -18.13
N HIS A 226 32.77 8.24 -18.67
CA HIS A 226 34.02 8.10 -19.44
C HIS A 226 33.82 7.31 -20.74
N ASP A 227 32.71 7.51 -21.46
CA ASP A 227 32.58 6.89 -22.79
C ASP A 227 32.90 7.91 -23.88
N GLU A 228 33.84 7.59 -24.77
CA GLU A 228 34.16 8.40 -25.95
C GLU A 228 32.90 8.63 -26.82
N ASP A 229 31.96 7.68 -26.75
CA ASP A 229 30.70 7.70 -27.49
C ASP A 229 29.58 8.49 -26.79
N TYR A 230 29.84 9.20 -25.69
CA TYR A 230 28.80 10.03 -25.07
C TYR A 230 28.36 11.16 -26.04
N PRO A 231 27.05 11.48 -26.10
CA PRO A 231 26.53 12.55 -26.94
C PRO A 231 26.95 13.96 -26.48
N ASP A 232 27.16 14.18 -25.19
CA ASP A 232 27.55 15.48 -24.64
C ASP A 232 29.08 15.59 -24.57
N GLU A 233 29.62 16.53 -25.35
CA GLU A 233 31.06 16.76 -25.50
C GLU A 233 31.72 17.24 -24.20
N ARG A 234 30.96 17.88 -23.30
CA ARG A 234 31.46 18.33 -21.97
C ARG A 234 31.81 17.18 -21.03
N LEU A 235 31.28 15.99 -21.31
CA LEU A 235 31.41 14.79 -20.48
C LEU A 235 32.31 13.73 -21.12
N ARG A 236 32.84 13.98 -22.32
CA ARG A 236 33.83 13.10 -22.95
C ARG A 236 35.17 13.28 -22.24
N CYS A 237 35.78 12.17 -21.77
CA CYS A 237 37.15 12.16 -21.27
C CYS A 237 37.94 10.97 -21.81
N ASN A 238 39.14 11.24 -22.34
CA ASN A 238 40.07 10.22 -22.83
C ASN A 238 41.15 9.83 -21.78
N CYS A 239 41.00 10.33 -20.56
CA CYS A 239 41.95 10.19 -19.46
C CYS A 239 42.17 8.74 -18.98
N LYS A 240 41.20 7.84 -19.22
CA LYS A 240 41.26 6.40 -18.84
C LYS A 240 41.69 6.16 -17.38
N GLU A 241 41.38 7.04 -16.44
CA GLU A 241 41.77 6.87 -15.03
C GLU A 241 40.90 5.82 -14.30
N MET A 242 39.65 5.67 -14.72
CA MET A 242 38.69 4.73 -14.13
C MET A 242 39.11 3.27 -14.34
N PHE A 243 38.90 2.43 -13.32
CA PHE A 243 39.24 1.02 -13.32
C PHE A 243 38.56 0.27 -14.50
N GLY A 244 37.28 0.50 -14.75
CA GLY A 244 36.54 -0.10 -15.87
C GLY A 244 37.14 0.24 -17.23
N HIS A 245 37.59 1.48 -17.43
CA HIS A 245 38.22 1.92 -18.68
C HIS A 245 39.68 1.47 -18.82
N ARG A 246 40.42 1.38 -17.70
CA ARG A 246 41.76 0.75 -17.68
C ARG A 246 41.70 -0.72 -18.04
N VAL A 247 40.69 -1.43 -17.56
CA VAL A 247 40.43 -2.84 -17.89
C VAL A 247 40.00 -2.97 -19.35
N ALA A 248 39.07 -2.13 -19.82
CA ALA A 248 38.64 -2.12 -21.23
C ALA A 248 39.77 -1.82 -22.21
N ALA A 249 40.70 -0.94 -21.84
CA ALA A 249 41.87 -0.63 -22.66
C ALA A 249 42.89 -1.79 -22.75
N ARG A 250 42.82 -2.77 -21.86
CA ARG A 250 43.80 -3.86 -21.73
C ARG A 250 43.24 -5.23 -22.08
N THR A 251 41.93 -5.37 -22.16
CA THR A 251 41.29 -6.68 -22.32
C THR A 251 40.09 -6.54 -23.26
N LYS A 252 40.03 -7.41 -24.27
CA LYS A 252 38.88 -7.52 -25.18
C LYS A 252 37.73 -8.36 -24.61
N ASN A 253 37.93 -9.05 -23.48
CA ASN A 253 36.90 -9.84 -22.82
C ASN A 253 35.85 -8.93 -22.16
N MET A 254 34.66 -8.89 -22.76
CA MET A 254 33.55 -8.04 -22.33
C MET A 254 33.05 -8.36 -20.92
N PHE A 255 33.19 -9.60 -20.46
CA PHE A 255 32.77 -10.00 -19.11
C PHE A 255 33.63 -9.38 -18.01
N VAL A 256 34.95 -9.26 -18.25
CA VAL A 256 35.88 -8.64 -17.29
C VAL A 256 35.65 -7.12 -17.25
N VAL A 257 35.37 -6.50 -18.40
CA VAL A 257 34.97 -5.09 -18.46
C VAL A 257 33.66 -4.86 -17.72
N PHE A 258 32.69 -5.75 -17.88
CA PHE A 258 31.42 -5.74 -17.18
C PHE A 258 31.59 -5.80 -15.65
N LEU A 259 32.36 -6.75 -15.14
CA LEU A 259 32.63 -6.86 -13.70
C LEU A 259 33.36 -5.63 -13.17
N ALA A 260 34.33 -5.10 -13.93
CA ALA A 260 35.05 -3.90 -13.54
C ALA A 260 34.15 -2.65 -13.48
N LYS A 261 33.25 -2.47 -14.45
CA LYS A 261 32.26 -1.38 -14.42
C LYS A 261 31.21 -1.59 -13.32
N SER A 262 30.86 -2.84 -13.01
CA SER A 262 29.93 -3.18 -11.92
C SER A 262 30.54 -2.90 -10.54
N SER A 263 31.82 -3.21 -10.33
CA SER A 263 32.49 -2.95 -9.04
C SER A 263 32.68 -1.46 -8.74
N GLU A 264 32.91 -0.64 -9.77
CA GLU A 264 32.88 0.82 -9.64
C GLU A 264 31.51 1.31 -9.16
N MET A 265 30.44 0.78 -9.75
CA MET A 265 29.07 1.08 -9.35
C MET A 265 28.75 0.63 -7.93
N LEU A 266 29.24 -0.55 -7.53
CA LEU A 266 29.13 -1.05 -6.16
C LEU A 266 29.71 -0.06 -5.16
N TRP A 267 30.91 0.47 -5.42
CA TRP A 267 31.55 1.42 -4.51
C TRP A 267 30.86 2.79 -4.51
N LEU A 268 30.51 3.29 -5.70
CA LEU A 268 29.88 4.60 -5.87
C LEU A 268 28.49 4.64 -5.21
N VAL A 269 27.64 3.66 -5.51
CA VAL A 269 26.24 3.64 -5.04
C VAL A 269 26.16 3.04 -3.63
N GLY A 270 26.99 2.04 -3.32
CA GLY A 270 26.97 1.33 -2.04
C GLY A 270 27.20 2.23 -0.84
N LYS A 271 28.10 3.22 -0.94
CA LYS A 271 28.30 4.19 0.15
C LYS A 271 27.05 5.03 0.45
N TYR A 272 26.28 5.41 -0.58
CA TYR A 272 25.05 6.18 -0.40
C TYR A 272 23.89 5.30 0.07
N VAL A 273 23.82 4.05 -0.40
CA VAL A 273 22.86 3.06 0.09
C VAL A 273 23.10 2.79 1.58
N LEU A 274 24.35 2.61 2.00
CA LEU A 274 24.69 2.40 3.41
C LEU A 274 24.24 3.58 4.29
N VAL A 275 24.49 4.82 3.85
CA VAL A 275 24.02 6.02 4.57
C VAL A 275 22.49 6.08 4.59
N GLY A 276 21.82 5.72 3.49
CA GLY A 276 20.37 5.69 3.39
C GLY A 276 19.73 4.68 4.36
N VAL A 277 20.26 3.45 4.42
CA VAL A 277 19.80 2.40 5.35
C VAL A 277 20.09 2.78 6.81
N ALA A 278 21.24 3.38 7.08
CA ALA A 278 21.56 3.87 8.42
C ALA A 278 20.57 4.96 8.88
N ILE A 279 20.28 5.96 8.04
CA ILE A 279 19.30 7.01 8.37
C ILE A 279 17.90 6.40 8.46
N GLY A 280 17.55 5.48 7.56
CA GLY A 280 16.24 4.84 7.50
C GLY A 280 15.90 4.07 8.77
N SER A 281 16.77 3.15 9.17
CA SER A 281 16.62 2.36 10.40
C SER A 281 16.51 3.21 11.67
N ILE A 282 17.23 4.35 11.74
CA ILE A 282 17.09 5.31 12.84
C ILE A 282 15.70 5.94 12.83
N VAL A 283 15.25 6.44 11.69
CA VAL A 283 13.93 7.09 11.59
C VAL A 283 12.82 6.08 11.89
N GLU A 284 12.89 4.87 11.35
CA GLU A 284 11.88 3.82 11.55
C GLU A 284 11.79 3.38 13.02
N ARG A 285 12.92 3.20 13.72
CA ARG A 285 12.94 2.84 15.15
C ARG A 285 12.36 3.92 16.06
N TYR A 286 12.64 5.19 15.76
CA TYR A 286 12.26 6.31 16.63
C TYR A 286 10.99 7.05 16.18
N MET A 287 10.27 6.52 15.18
CA MET A 287 9.03 7.12 14.72
C MET A 287 7.85 6.71 15.63
N PRO A 288 7.16 7.66 16.30
CA PRO A 288 6.02 7.33 17.14
C PRO A 288 4.80 6.97 16.28
N TYR A 289 4.35 5.71 16.33
CA TYR A 289 3.15 5.25 15.61
C TYR A 289 1.88 6.05 15.97
N GLU A 290 1.81 6.58 17.20
CA GLU A 290 0.73 7.46 17.69
C GLU A 290 0.49 8.69 16.81
N TRP A 291 1.54 9.25 16.21
CA TRP A 291 1.41 10.39 15.30
C TRP A 291 0.68 10.01 14.01
N ILE A 292 0.99 8.82 13.48
CA ILE A 292 0.38 8.31 12.26
C ILE A 292 -1.09 7.95 12.53
N TYR A 293 -1.39 7.27 13.64
CA TYR A 293 -2.78 6.93 13.99
C TYR A 293 -3.67 8.16 14.15
N ARG A 294 -3.16 9.25 14.73
CA ARG A 294 -3.91 10.52 14.84
C ARG A 294 -4.22 11.18 13.50
N LEU A 295 -3.37 10.97 12.48
CA LEU A 295 -3.60 11.47 11.13
C LEU A 295 -4.70 10.68 10.39
N PHE A 296 -4.76 9.35 10.60
CA PHE A 296 -5.78 8.49 9.99
C PHE A 296 -7.13 8.49 10.73
N GLY A 297 -7.16 8.78 12.04
CA GLY A 297 -8.37 8.69 12.87
C GLY A 297 -9.37 9.86 12.73
N LYS A 298 -8.99 10.97 12.06
CA LYS A 298 -9.90 12.11 11.87
C LYS A 298 -10.69 11.99 10.56
N LYS A 299 -12.01 11.88 10.67
CA LYS A 299 -12.96 11.93 9.53
C LYS A 299 -13.12 13.38 9.01
N ASP A 300 -12.06 13.93 8.41
CA ASP A 300 -12.01 15.27 7.81
C ASP A 300 -11.91 15.16 6.27
N PRO A 301 -12.71 15.93 5.48
CA PRO A 301 -12.54 16.02 4.02
C PRO A 301 -11.11 16.35 3.56
N LEU A 302 -10.31 17.03 4.40
CA LEU A 302 -8.91 17.38 4.10
C LEU A 302 -7.89 16.33 4.58
N SER A 303 -8.34 15.15 5.04
CA SER A 303 -7.46 14.07 5.53
C SER A 303 -6.35 13.71 4.54
N ILE A 304 -6.66 13.62 3.24
CA ILE A 304 -5.71 13.35 2.16
C ILE A 304 -4.59 14.39 2.12
N VAL A 305 -4.94 15.67 2.30
CA VAL A 305 -3.99 16.78 2.29
C VAL A 305 -3.09 16.69 3.52
N TRP A 306 -3.67 16.51 4.70
CA TRP A 306 -2.91 16.39 5.94
C TRP A 306 -1.99 15.18 5.94
N ILE A 307 -2.42 14.04 5.40
CA ILE A 307 -1.59 12.85 5.28
C ILE A 307 -0.46 13.07 4.27
N THR A 308 -0.73 13.70 3.13
CA THR A 308 0.32 14.00 2.13
C THR A 308 1.40 14.89 2.73
N PHE A 309 1.04 15.94 3.46
CA PHE A 309 2.03 16.78 4.15
C PHE A 309 2.67 16.06 5.34
N GLY A 310 1.91 15.24 6.05
CA GLY A 310 2.37 14.42 7.15
C GLY A 310 3.42 13.40 6.73
N THR A 311 3.37 12.88 5.49
CA THR A 311 4.32 11.90 4.97
C THR A 311 5.64 12.50 4.45
N ILE A 312 5.69 13.82 4.20
CA ILE A 312 6.92 14.51 3.77
C ILE A 312 8.09 14.33 4.74
N PRO A 313 7.94 14.58 6.06
CA PRO A 313 9.01 14.34 7.01
C PRO A 313 9.24 12.86 7.30
N ILE A 314 8.31 11.98 6.90
CA ILE A 314 8.40 10.56 7.23
C ILE A 314 9.26 9.86 6.20
N PHE A 315 10.29 9.16 6.68
CA PHE A 315 11.04 8.25 5.85
C PHE A 315 10.24 6.96 5.62
N LEU A 316 9.39 6.98 4.59
CA LEU A 316 8.62 5.79 4.19
C LEU A 316 9.26 5.16 2.98
N HIS A 317 9.78 3.94 3.13
CA HIS A 317 10.14 3.14 1.99
C HIS A 317 8.89 2.49 1.37
N GLN A 318 8.92 2.24 0.06
CA GLN A 318 7.80 1.65 -0.67
C GLN A 318 7.37 0.28 -0.13
N ILE A 319 8.31 -0.49 0.42
CA ILE A 319 8.05 -1.79 1.05
C ILE A 319 7.31 -1.55 2.37
N SER A 320 7.91 -0.79 3.28
CA SER A 320 7.36 -0.47 4.62
C SER A 320 6.00 0.22 4.55
N ALA A 321 5.74 1.04 3.52
CA ALA A 321 4.45 1.71 3.35
C ALA A 321 3.27 0.71 3.27
N SER A 322 3.46 -0.45 2.66
CA SER A 322 2.40 -1.49 2.56
C SER A 322 2.13 -2.13 3.91
N SER A 323 3.20 -2.54 4.61
CA SER A 323 3.09 -3.23 5.89
C SER A 323 2.61 -2.29 7.00
N ILE A 324 3.10 -1.04 7.04
CA ILE A 324 2.59 -0.02 7.97
C ILE A 324 1.10 0.24 7.71
N LEU A 325 0.68 0.36 6.45
CA LEU A 325 -0.73 0.56 6.14
C LEU A 325 -1.59 -0.64 6.54
N TYR A 326 -1.09 -1.87 6.40
CA TYR A 326 -1.74 -3.07 6.92
C TYR A 326 -1.87 -3.05 8.44
N HIS A 327 -0.82 -2.67 9.18
CA HIS A 327 -0.89 -2.50 10.63
C HIS A 327 -1.87 -1.41 11.05
N ILE A 328 -1.93 -0.29 10.31
CA ILE A 328 -2.93 0.76 10.55
C ILE A 328 -4.34 0.24 10.29
N LYS A 329 -4.56 -0.46 9.18
CA LYS A 329 -5.85 -1.11 8.86
C LYS A 329 -6.25 -2.08 9.97
N SER A 330 -5.33 -2.92 10.44
CA SER A 330 -5.57 -3.89 11.51
C SER A 330 -5.85 -3.19 12.86
N ALA A 331 -5.07 -2.16 13.22
CA ALA A 331 -5.23 -1.40 14.46
C ALA A 331 -6.54 -0.59 14.47
N LEU A 332 -6.99 -0.11 13.31
CA LEU A 332 -8.28 0.58 13.12
C LEU A 332 -9.42 -0.41 12.84
N ARG A 333 -9.29 -1.68 13.23
CA ARG A 333 -10.34 -2.72 13.11
C ARG A 333 -10.90 -2.86 11.69
N GLY A 334 -10.02 -2.80 10.70
CA GLY A 334 -10.36 -2.90 9.28
C GLY A 334 -10.82 -1.58 8.65
N THR A 335 -11.00 -0.50 9.43
CA THR A 335 -11.46 0.78 8.91
C THR A 335 -10.27 1.64 8.43
N LEU A 336 -10.15 1.79 7.12
CA LEU A 336 -9.13 2.63 6.50
C LEU A 336 -9.77 3.50 5.43
N ASP A 337 -9.62 4.82 5.53
CA ASP A 337 -10.01 5.71 4.43
C ASP A 337 -9.11 5.43 3.22
N GLY A 338 -9.71 5.01 2.10
CA GLY A 338 -8.98 4.54 0.93
C GLY A 338 -8.12 5.63 0.28
N GLY A 339 -8.62 6.86 0.24
CA GLY A 339 -7.90 8.00 -0.34
C GLY A 339 -6.72 8.42 0.52
N ALA A 340 -6.91 8.47 1.84
CA ALA A 340 -5.87 8.65 2.85
C ALA A 340 -4.78 7.58 2.77
N GLY A 341 -5.17 6.30 2.69
CA GLY A 341 -4.25 5.18 2.54
C GLY A 341 -3.44 5.28 1.25
N LEU A 342 -4.08 5.64 0.13
CA LEU A 342 -3.37 5.82 -1.13
C LEU A 342 -2.43 7.03 -1.10
N ALA A 343 -2.83 8.14 -0.46
CA ALA A 343 -1.97 9.31 -0.27
C ALA A 343 -0.71 8.96 0.53
N PHE A 344 -0.85 8.11 1.55
CA PHE A 344 0.26 7.59 2.33
C PHE A 344 1.19 6.69 1.50
N MET A 345 0.63 5.76 0.72
CA MET A 345 1.40 4.82 -0.11
C MET A 345 2.15 5.50 -1.27
N ILE A 346 1.63 6.62 -1.76
CA ILE A 346 2.27 7.37 -2.83
C ILE A 346 3.18 8.44 -2.27
N GLY A 347 2.63 9.35 -1.45
CA GLY A 347 3.32 10.52 -0.94
C GLY A 347 4.61 10.14 -0.22
N GLY A 348 4.53 9.23 0.75
CA GLY A 348 5.67 8.81 1.56
C GLY A 348 6.92 8.44 0.76
N PRO A 349 6.85 7.41 -0.12
CA PRO A 349 8.02 6.97 -0.87
C PRO A 349 8.62 8.01 -1.81
N VAL A 350 7.81 8.86 -2.47
CA VAL A 350 8.36 9.91 -3.37
C VAL A 350 8.88 11.13 -2.62
N THR A 351 8.38 11.41 -1.42
CA THR A 351 8.86 12.52 -0.60
C THR A 351 9.88 12.09 0.45
N ALA A 352 10.47 10.90 0.35
CA ALA A 352 11.46 10.45 1.32
C ALA A 352 12.68 11.39 1.40
N ILE A 353 13.14 11.68 2.62
CA ILE A 353 14.25 12.63 2.89
C ILE A 353 15.52 12.33 2.06
N PRO A 354 16.02 11.09 1.95
CA PRO A 354 17.20 10.79 1.15
C PRO A 354 17.05 11.15 -0.33
N THR A 355 15.85 10.94 -0.89
CA THR A 355 15.50 11.35 -2.26
C THR A 355 15.60 12.86 -2.39
N MET A 356 14.98 13.61 -1.48
CA MET A 356 15.00 15.07 -1.46
C MET A 356 16.41 15.64 -1.35
N VAL A 357 17.22 15.10 -0.44
CA VAL A 357 18.61 15.52 -0.21
C VAL A 357 19.44 15.27 -1.46
N MET A 358 19.27 14.12 -2.10
CA MET A 358 20.01 13.85 -3.31
C MET A 358 19.57 14.79 -4.44
N PHE A 359 18.27 15.07 -4.57
CA PHE A 359 17.80 16.05 -5.55
C PHE A 359 18.38 17.45 -5.30
N TRP A 360 18.40 17.90 -4.04
CA TRP A 360 18.93 19.20 -3.66
C TRP A 360 20.45 19.32 -3.93
N THR A 361 21.18 18.22 -3.77
CA THR A 361 22.63 18.20 -4.00
C THR A 361 23.00 18.11 -5.48
N VAL A 362 22.18 17.46 -6.31
CA VAL A 362 22.46 17.21 -7.75
C VAL A 362 21.87 18.27 -8.67
N PHE A 363 20.61 18.65 -8.44
CA PHE A 363 19.85 19.54 -9.32
C PHE A 363 19.73 20.96 -8.76
N LYS A 364 19.56 21.96 -9.65
CA LYS A 364 19.29 23.34 -9.21
C LYS A 364 17.99 23.38 -8.40
N LYS A 365 17.91 24.30 -7.43
CA LYS A 365 16.75 24.49 -6.54
C LYS A 365 15.41 24.50 -7.29
N ARG A 366 15.34 25.09 -8.48
CA ARG A 366 14.14 25.12 -9.33
C ARG A 366 13.63 23.73 -9.74
N VAL A 367 14.52 22.78 -10.04
CA VAL A 367 14.17 21.39 -10.41
C VAL A 367 13.71 20.62 -9.18
N PHE A 368 14.36 20.86 -8.03
CA PHE A 368 13.91 20.32 -6.74
C PHE A 368 12.49 20.77 -6.41
N PHE A 369 12.18 22.07 -6.52
CA PHE A 369 10.83 22.58 -6.27
C PHE A 369 9.81 22.07 -7.28
N LEU A 370 10.19 21.90 -8.55
CA LEU A 370 9.33 21.25 -9.54
C LEU A 370 9.01 19.80 -9.13
N TYR A 371 10.03 19.03 -8.75
CA TYR A 371 9.85 17.65 -8.28
C TYR A 371 8.89 17.60 -7.09
N MET A 372 9.14 18.42 -6.06
CA MET A 372 8.29 18.49 -4.87
C MET A 372 6.86 18.91 -5.19
N PHE A 373 6.68 19.91 -6.04
CA PHE A 373 5.36 20.36 -6.47
C PHE A 373 4.60 19.23 -7.17
N VAL A 374 5.24 18.55 -8.12
CA VAL A 374 4.65 17.42 -8.84
C VAL A 374 4.31 16.28 -7.87
N CYS A 375 5.22 15.94 -6.95
CA CYS A 375 5.00 14.88 -5.97
C CYS A 375 3.81 15.16 -5.05
N VAL A 376 3.74 16.36 -4.47
CA VAL A 376 2.66 16.73 -3.54
C VAL A 376 1.32 16.89 -4.28
N VAL A 377 1.30 17.68 -5.36
CA VAL A 377 0.07 17.93 -6.12
C VAL A 377 -0.44 16.65 -6.79
N GLY A 378 0.46 15.85 -7.37
CA GLY A 378 0.10 14.59 -7.99
C GLY A 378 -0.44 13.57 -6.99
N THR A 379 0.15 13.47 -5.79
CA THR A 379 -0.37 12.61 -4.71
C THR A 379 -1.79 13.03 -4.33
N ILE A 380 -2.00 14.33 -4.07
CA ILE A 380 -3.32 14.86 -3.72
C ILE A 380 -4.35 14.59 -4.83
N LEU A 381 -3.99 14.91 -6.08
CA LEU A 381 -4.88 14.73 -7.23
C LEU A 381 -5.25 13.26 -7.43
N ILE A 382 -4.27 12.36 -7.42
CA ILE A 382 -4.50 10.93 -7.63
C ILE A 382 -5.33 10.34 -6.49
N SER A 383 -5.04 10.70 -5.24
CA SER A 383 -5.79 10.20 -4.09
C SER A 383 -7.22 10.70 -4.03
N TYR A 384 -7.49 11.99 -4.32
CA TYR A 384 -8.86 12.47 -4.45
C TYR A 384 -9.56 11.84 -5.65
N THR A 385 -8.88 11.76 -6.80
CA THR A 385 -9.43 11.12 -7.99
C THR A 385 -9.83 9.68 -7.70
N PHE A 386 -8.99 8.94 -6.96
CA PHE A 386 -9.30 7.61 -6.48
C PHE A 386 -10.54 7.59 -5.57
N GLN A 387 -10.60 8.48 -4.59
CA GLN A 387 -11.74 8.61 -3.66
C GLN A 387 -13.06 8.94 -4.38
N PHE A 388 -13.02 9.72 -5.46
CA PHE A 388 -14.21 10.13 -6.22
C PHE A 388 -14.62 9.15 -7.33
N LEU A 389 -13.66 8.61 -8.09
CA LEU A 389 -13.95 7.84 -9.31
C LEU A 389 -14.05 6.32 -9.07
N VAL A 390 -13.37 5.79 -8.05
CA VAL A 390 -13.24 4.34 -7.93
C VAL A 390 -14.20 3.79 -6.88
N PHE A 391 -15.34 3.31 -7.37
CA PHE A 391 -16.18 2.34 -6.66
C PHE A 391 -15.56 0.95 -6.84
N VAL A 392 -14.74 0.52 -5.87
CA VAL A 392 -14.25 -0.86 -5.82
C VAL A 392 -15.25 -1.71 -5.03
N PRO A 393 -16.01 -2.63 -5.65
CA PRO A 393 -16.63 -3.72 -4.90
C PRO A 393 -15.52 -4.50 -4.18
N ASP A 394 -15.77 -4.93 -2.95
CA ASP A 394 -14.83 -5.63 -2.04
C ASP A 394 -13.93 -4.77 -1.13
N VAL A 395 -13.84 -3.45 -1.33
CA VAL A 395 -13.14 -2.54 -0.40
C VAL A 395 -14.14 -1.60 0.26
N ASP A 396 -14.20 -1.58 1.59
CA ASP A 396 -14.87 -0.49 2.32
C ASP A 396 -14.12 0.82 2.04
N THR A 397 -14.55 1.53 1.01
CA THR A 397 -13.89 2.74 0.52
C THR A 397 -14.26 3.98 1.32
N GLY A 398 -15.15 3.88 2.31
CA GLY A 398 -15.66 5.06 3.03
C GLY A 398 -16.20 6.14 2.09
N ASN A 399 -16.73 5.74 0.92
CA ASN A 399 -16.98 6.64 -0.20
C ASN A 399 -17.91 7.81 0.23
N PRO A 400 -17.46 9.08 0.10
CA PRO A 400 -18.25 10.25 0.47
C PRO A 400 -19.62 10.30 -0.21
N LEU A 401 -19.74 9.77 -1.43
CA LEU A 401 -20.97 9.77 -2.22
C LEU A 401 -22.08 8.93 -1.60
N LEU A 402 -21.75 7.89 -0.83
CA LEU A 402 -22.75 7.04 -0.14
C LEU A 402 -22.94 7.44 1.32
N ARG A 403 -22.18 8.42 1.83
CA ARG A 403 -22.22 8.83 3.24
C ARG A 403 -23.58 9.38 3.64
N ASP A 404 -24.20 10.19 2.78
CA ASP A 404 -25.50 10.85 2.99
C ASP A 404 -26.66 10.12 2.33
N VAL A 405 -26.41 8.98 1.68
CA VAL A 405 -27.47 8.20 1.05
C VAL A 405 -28.27 7.47 2.12
N LYS A 406 -29.54 7.88 2.27
CA LYS A 406 -30.45 7.39 3.32
C LYS A 406 -31.04 6.02 3.01
N SER A 407 -31.11 5.63 1.74
CA SER A 407 -31.74 4.39 1.30
C SER A 407 -31.12 3.92 -0.02
N VAL A 408 -30.73 2.65 -0.11
CA VAL A 408 -30.25 2.07 -1.38
C VAL A 408 -30.83 0.66 -1.54
N SER A 409 -31.21 0.30 -2.77
CA SER A 409 -31.64 -1.06 -3.15
C SER A 409 -30.90 -1.56 -4.38
N GLY A 410 -30.65 -2.87 -4.47
CA GLY A 410 -29.91 -3.50 -5.55
C GLY A 410 -30.50 -4.86 -5.92
N GLY A 411 -30.69 -5.13 -7.21
CA GLY A 411 -31.30 -6.36 -7.69
C GLY A 411 -32.71 -6.60 -7.14
N ALA A 412 -32.96 -7.83 -6.68
CA ALA A 412 -34.25 -8.29 -6.16
C ALA A 412 -34.17 -8.43 -4.63
N SER A 413 -34.09 -7.30 -3.91
CA SER A 413 -33.79 -7.23 -2.48
C SER A 413 -34.76 -6.32 -1.71
N SER A 414 -34.79 -6.47 -0.39
CA SER A 414 -35.38 -5.45 0.49
C SER A 414 -34.54 -4.15 0.45
N VAL A 415 -35.15 -3.00 0.76
CA VAL A 415 -34.43 -1.72 0.82
C VAL A 415 -33.82 -1.56 2.21
N ILE A 416 -32.53 -1.25 2.27
CA ILE A 416 -31.86 -0.89 3.52
C ILE A 416 -31.88 0.63 3.67
N ASN A 417 -32.56 1.10 4.71
CA ASN A 417 -32.57 2.50 5.13
C ASN A 417 -31.57 2.71 6.26
N LYS A 418 -30.66 3.66 6.04
CA LYS A 418 -29.64 4.08 7.00
C LYS A 418 -30.14 5.29 7.79
N GLN A 419 -30.20 5.15 9.12
CA GLN A 419 -30.53 6.22 10.06
C GLN A 419 -29.33 6.68 10.87
N ASN A 420 -28.33 5.81 11.09
CA ASN A 420 -27.11 6.14 11.84
C ASN A 420 -25.91 6.37 10.89
N LYS A 421 -25.09 7.40 11.17
CA LYS A 421 -23.87 7.72 10.41
C LYS A 421 -22.76 6.68 10.55
N GLN A 422 -22.79 5.83 11.59
CA GLN A 422 -21.85 4.72 11.79
C GLN A 422 -22.10 3.53 10.85
N VAL A 423 -23.31 3.42 10.30
CA VAL A 423 -23.64 2.39 9.32
C VAL A 423 -23.00 2.74 7.96
N ARG A 424 -22.28 1.80 7.36
CA ARG A 424 -21.73 1.93 6.02
C ARG A 424 -22.54 1.06 5.07
N ILE A 425 -22.85 1.59 3.89
CA ILE A 425 -23.54 0.83 2.84
C ILE A 425 -22.46 0.33 1.88
N VAL A 426 -22.42 -0.97 1.66
CA VAL A 426 -21.47 -1.65 0.79
C VAL A 426 -22.25 -2.40 -0.28
N MET A 427 -21.72 -2.44 -1.50
CA MET A 427 -22.28 -3.30 -2.55
C MET A 427 -21.68 -4.68 -2.43
N ASP A 428 -22.48 -5.72 -2.66
CA ASP A 428 -21.93 -7.07 -2.70
C ASP A 428 -20.93 -7.24 -3.88
N PRO A 429 -20.07 -8.27 -3.84
CA PRO A 429 -19.03 -8.51 -4.85
C PRO A 429 -19.56 -8.67 -6.28
N GLY A 430 -20.82 -9.08 -6.43
CA GLY A 430 -21.47 -9.26 -7.73
C GLY A 430 -22.19 -8.01 -8.24
N GLY A 431 -22.28 -6.95 -7.44
CA GLY A 431 -23.15 -5.79 -7.69
C GLY A 431 -24.64 -6.15 -7.71
N LYS A 432 -25.03 -7.30 -7.17
CA LYS A 432 -26.38 -7.87 -7.30
C LYS A 432 -27.29 -7.47 -6.16
N ALA A 433 -26.77 -7.24 -4.96
CA ALA A 433 -27.51 -6.68 -3.84
C ALA A 433 -26.66 -5.77 -2.95
N ILE A 434 -27.34 -5.21 -1.96
CA ILE A 434 -26.79 -4.22 -1.06
C ILE A 434 -26.75 -4.77 0.35
N ILE A 435 -25.63 -4.51 1.00
CA ILE A 435 -25.37 -4.86 2.37
C ILE A 435 -25.09 -3.57 3.14
N ALA A 436 -25.39 -3.56 4.43
CA ALA A 436 -24.92 -2.53 5.32
C ALA A 436 -24.06 -3.15 6.40
N THR A 437 -22.96 -2.50 6.74
CA THR A 437 -22.11 -2.91 7.85
C THR A 437 -22.21 -1.86 8.95
N TYR A 438 -22.22 -2.32 10.19
CA TYR A 438 -22.14 -1.48 11.37
C TYR A 438 -20.94 -1.94 12.18
N THR A 439 -20.05 -0.99 12.46
CA THR A 439 -18.98 -1.15 13.43
C THR A 439 -19.04 0.03 14.39
N ASN A 440 -18.83 -0.24 15.67
CA ASN A 440 -18.72 0.80 16.70
C ASN A 440 -17.29 0.81 17.24
N ASP A 441 -16.39 1.36 16.42
CA ASP A 441 -14.94 1.30 16.61
C ASP A 441 -14.45 1.93 17.93
N LEU A 442 -15.27 2.76 18.58
CA LEU A 442 -14.95 3.49 19.82
C LEU A 442 -15.37 2.76 21.10
N GLU A 443 -16.36 1.85 21.03
CA GLU A 443 -16.94 1.19 22.21
C GLU A 443 -16.62 -0.31 22.31
N GLY A 444 -15.88 -0.88 21.36
CA GLY A 444 -15.47 -2.28 21.44
C GLY A 444 -16.54 -3.29 21.00
N GLN A 445 -17.67 -2.85 20.44
CA GLN A 445 -18.76 -3.74 20.01
C GLN A 445 -18.38 -4.50 18.73
N GLY A 446 -18.76 -5.77 18.64
CA GLY A 446 -18.45 -6.62 17.49
C GLY A 446 -19.12 -6.14 16.20
N GLY A 447 -18.56 -6.54 15.06
CA GLY A 447 -19.06 -6.14 13.74
C GLY A 447 -20.43 -6.74 13.41
N ILE A 448 -21.30 -5.95 12.78
CA ILE A 448 -22.63 -6.40 12.33
C ILE A 448 -22.78 -6.19 10.82
N VAL A 449 -23.25 -7.22 10.12
CA VAL A 449 -23.63 -7.15 8.70
C VAL A 449 -25.14 -7.28 8.58
N PHE A 450 -25.75 -6.40 7.79
CA PHE A 450 -27.15 -6.40 7.42
C PHE A 450 -27.27 -6.73 5.94
N ASP A 451 -27.95 -7.82 5.60
CA ASP A 451 -28.14 -8.28 4.23
C ASP A 451 -29.62 -8.28 3.86
N SER A 452 -29.94 -7.72 2.70
CA SER A 452 -31.29 -7.58 2.16
C SER A 452 -31.70 -8.69 1.19
N SER A 453 -30.79 -9.63 0.91
CA SER A 453 -30.91 -10.61 -0.17
C SER A 453 -30.90 -12.03 0.39
N PHE A 454 -31.97 -12.39 1.11
CA PHE A 454 -32.18 -13.73 1.67
C PHE A 454 -31.99 -14.86 0.65
N ALA A 455 -32.41 -14.66 -0.60
CA ALA A 455 -32.31 -15.64 -1.67
C ALA A 455 -30.88 -16.13 -1.95
N ARG A 456 -29.83 -15.34 -1.64
CA ARG A 456 -28.43 -15.74 -1.87
C ARG A 456 -27.98 -16.89 -0.98
N PHE A 457 -28.64 -17.10 0.15
CA PHE A 457 -28.30 -18.13 1.13
C PHE A 457 -29.05 -19.44 0.90
N LEU A 458 -29.97 -19.48 -0.08
CA LEU A 458 -30.77 -20.65 -0.42
C LEU A 458 -30.07 -21.53 -1.46
N ASN A 459 -30.13 -22.86 -1.26
CA ASN A 459 -29.49 -23.94 -2.04
C ASN A 459 -29.00 -23.59 -3.45
N GLY A 460 -29.94 -23.35 -4.38
CA GLY A 460 -29.61 -23.14 -5.78
C GLY A 460 -28.80 -21.87 -6.06
N SER A 461 -28.99 -20.82 -5.25
CA SER A 461 -28.27 -19.56 -5.37
C SER A 461 -26.98 -19.56 -4.55
N ALA A 462 -26.99 -20.15 -3.36
CA ALA A 462 -25.82 -20.23 -2.48
C ALA A 462 -24.65 -21.02 -3.08
N ASP A 463 -24.96 -21.99 -3.95
CA ASP A 463 -23.96 -22.78 -4.66
C ASP A 463 -23.25 -22.02 -5.80
N MET A 464 -23.82 -20.91 -6.27
CA MET A 464 -23.16 -20.06 -7.27
C MET A 464 -21.85 -19.51 -6.70
N TYR A 465 -20.81 -19.46 -7.55
CA TYR A 465 -19.47 -19.04 -7.14
C TYR A 465 -19.46 -17.69 -6.40
N ASP A 466 -20.16 -16.69 -6.94
CA ASP A 466 -20.22 -15.33 -6.35
C ASP A 466 -20.82 -15.34 -4.94
N ASN A 467 -21.94 -16.06 -4.75
CA ASN A 467 -22.65 -16.12 -3.47
C ASN A 467 -21.85 -16.91 -2.43
N ARG A 468 -21.19 -17.99 -2.85
CA ARG A 468 -20.29 -18.77 -1.99
C ARG A 468 -19.10 -17.93 -1.53
N MET A 469 -18.47 -17.19 -2.44
CA MET A 469 -17.39 -16.27 -2.11
C MET A 469 -17.87 -15.21 -1.12
N TYR A 470 -19.03 -14.58 -1.39
CA TYR A 470 -19.66 -13.62 -0.49
C TYR A 470 -19.87 -14.19 0.91
N ILE A 471 -20.52 -15.35 1.05
CA ILE A 471 -20.78 -16.01 2.35
C ILE A 471 -19.48 -16.22 3.12
N THR A 472 -18.43 -16.68 2.44
CA THR A 472 -17.12 -16.89 3.08
C THR A 472 -16.37 -15.61 3.40
N ASN A 473 -16.61 -14.52 2.66
CA ASN A 473 -16.02 -13.21 2.91
C ASN A 473 -16.69 -12.52 4.10
N VAL A 474 -18.02 -12.60 4.20
CA VAL A 474 -18.77 -12.13 5.37
C VAL A 474 -18.33 -12.84 6.63
N ALA A 475 -18.20 -14.17 6.59
CA ALA A 475 -17.69 -14.94 7.74
C ALA A 475 -16.28 -14.50 8.15
N GLY A 476 -15.41 -14.22 7.17
CA GLY A 476 -14.06 -13.70 7.42
C GLY A 476 -14.07 -12.29 8.02
N TRP A 477 -14.87 -11.39 7.45
CA TRP A 477 -15.00 -10.01 7.92
C TRP A 477 -15.56 -9.95 9.35
N LEU A 478 -16.61 -10.72 9.65
CA LEU A 478 -17.17 -10.82 11.00
C LEU A 478 -16.15 -11.38 12.00
N GLU A 479 -15.31 -12.32 11.57
CA GLU A 479 -14.23 -12.87 12.39
C GLU A 479 -13.15 -11.83 12.70
N GLU A 480 -12.72 -11.06 11.69
CA GLU A 480 -11.75 -9.97 11.83
C GLU A 480 -12.26 -8.83 12.72
N ASN A 481 -13.59 -8.63 12.77
CA ASN A 481 -14.26 -7.61 13.57
C ASN A 481 -14.81 -8.15 14.89
N SER A 482 -14.38 -9.35 15.32
CA SER A 482 -14.74 -9.92 16.62
C SER A 482 -13.53 -9.94 17.55
N ASP A 483 -13.70 -9.40 18.76
CA ASP A 483 -12.67 -9.40 19.82
C ASP A 483 -12.78 -10.63 20.74
N ALA A 484 -13.68 -11.57 20.42
CA ALA A 484 -14.05 -12.64 21.33
C ALA A 484 -13.04 -13.81 21.33
N PRO A 485 -12.71 -14.39 22.51
CA PRO A 485 -11.66 -15.41 22.64
C PRO A 485 -12.08 -16.80 22.12
N GLU A 486 -13.35 -17.01 21.77
CA GLU A 486 -13.86 -18.29 21.32
C GLU A 486 -13.28 -18.72 19.96
N LYS A 487 -13.26 -20.04 19.73
CA LYS A 487 -12.88 -20.63 18.44
C LYS A 487 -13.86 -20.17 17.36
N LYS A 488 -13.40 -20.12 16.10
CA LYS A 488 -14.20 -19.85 14.90
C LYS A 488 -15.47 -20.71 14.86
N SER A 489 -16.58 -20.17 15.35
CA SER A 489 -17.85 -20.87 15.44
C SER A 489 -19.01 -19.95 15.08
N ILE A 490 -19.89 -20.47 14.22
CA ILE A 490 -21.02 -19.75 13.64
C ILE A 490 -22.29 -20.48 14.06
N LEU A 491 -23.17 -19.79 14.76
CA LEU A 491 -24.54 -20.22 14.97
C LEU A 491 -25.43 -19.56 13.92
N ILE A 492 -26.05 -20.37 13.08
CA ILE A 492 -27.08 -19.94 12.17
C ILE A 492 -28.43 -20.22 12.84
N TYR A 493 -29.16 -19.16 13.15
CA TYR A 493 -30.46 -19.21 13.79
C TYR A 493 -31.53 -18.75 12.81
N ASP A 494 -32.47 -19.65 12.54
CA ASP A 494 -33.60 -19.38 11.68
C ASP A 494 -34.87 -19.12 12.50
N THR A 495 -35.57 -18.03 12.20
CA THR A 495 -36.68 -17.55 13.04
C THR A 495 -38.02 -18.23 12.76
N PHE A 496 -38.12 -19.19 11.82
CA PHE A 496 -39.40 -19.79 11.43
C PHE A 496 -39.88 -20.98 12.28
N LEU A 497 -41.21 -21.11 12.37
CA LEU A 497 -41.96 -22.23 12.97
C LEU A 497 -42.23 -23.41 12.01
N LYS A 498 -42.06 -23.25 10.70
CA LYS A 498 -42.00 -24.34 9.71
C LYS A 498 -40.92 -23.88 8.76
N SER A 499 -39.81 -24.61 8.71
CA SER A 499 -38.63 -24.23 7.96
C SER A 499 -38.98 -23.90 6.50
N GLY A 500 -38.99 -22.61 6.15
CA GLY A 500 -38.80 -22.18 4.76
C GLY A 500 -37.34 -22.37 4.33
N VAL A 501 -36.44 -22.42 5.31
CA VAL A 501 -35.06 -22.85 5.18
C VAL A 501 -35.02 -24.29 5.70
N ASP A 502 -35.38 -25.27 4.88
CA ASP A 502 -35.12 -26.69 5.20
C ASP A 502 -33.69 -26.79 5.75
N LYS A 503 -33.37 -27.62 6.75
CA LYS A 503 -31.99 -27.69 7.30
C LYS A 503 -30.92 -27.92 6.21
N SER A 504 -31.39 -28.43 5.07
CA SER A 504 -30.69 -28.65 3.82
C SER A 504 -30.48 -27.40 2.94
N SER A 505 -31.00 -26.22 3.28
CA SER A 505 -31.21 -25.07 2.37
C SER A 505 -30.17 -23.96 2.45
N LEU A 506 -29.41 -23.86 3.55
CA LEU A 506 -28.03 -23.38 3.44
C LEU A 506 -27.25 -24.50 2.75
N SER A 507 -26.80 -24.24 1.52
CA SER A 507 -26.26 -25.32 0.71
C SER A 507 -25.14 -26.06 1.43
N ARG A 508 -25.15 -27.40 1.33
CA ARG A 508 -24.07 -28.25 1.87
C ARG A 508 -22.69 -27.76 1.43
N ASN A 509 -22.59 -27.19 0.22
CA ASN A 509 -21.32 -26.67 -0.28
C ASN A 509 -20.93 -25.32 0.34
N ALA A 510 -21.88 -24.43 0.67
CA ALA A 510 -21.60 -23.18 1.37
C ALA A 510 -21.10 -23.47 2.79
N VAL A 511 -21.76 -24.39 3.49
CA VAL A 511 -21.31 -24.88 4.81
C VAL A 511 -19.94 -25.53 4.71
N ALA A 512 -19.73 -26.46 3.77
CA ALA A 512 -18.42 -27.10 3.56
C ALA A 512 -17.32 -26.07 3.22
N SER A 513 -17.66 -24.98 2.53
CA SER A 513 -16.70 -23.89 2.24
C SER A 513 -16.31 -23.13 3.50
N LEU A 514 -17.26 -22.86 4.41
CA LEU A 514 -16.97 -22.27 5.71
C LEU A 514 -16.12 -23.22 6.58
N GLU A 515 -16.46 -24.50 6.61
CA GLU A 515 -15.70 -25.52 7.34
C GLU A 515 -14.28 -25.67 6.80
N SER A 516 -14.08 -25.59 5.47
CA SER A 516 -12.75 -25.59 4.86
C SER A 516 -11.88 -24.40 5.28
N LYS A 517 -12.50 -23.27 5.65
CA LYS A 517 -11.83 -22.09 6.23
C LYS A 517 -11.66 -22.17 7.75
N GLY A 518 -12.04 -23.31 8.36
CA GLY A 518 -11.86 -23.61 9.77
C GLY A 518 -13.01 -23.15 10.68
N PHE A 519 -14.18 -22.79 10.13
CA PHE A 519 -15.35 -22.45 10.92
C PHE A 519 -16.13 -23.69 11.33
N ARG A 520 -16.53 -23.77 12.60
CA ARG A 520 -17.54 -24.73 13.05
C ARG A 520 -18.93 -24.11 12.88
N VAL A 521 -19.74 -24.67 11.98
CA VAL A 521 -21.09 -24.15 11.71
C VAL A 521 -22.13 -25.01 12.43
N THR A 522 -23.10 -24.38 13.07
CA THR A 522 -24.26 -25.05 13.67
C THR A 522 -25.52 -24.34 13.22
N ILE A 523 -26.50 -25.09 12.74
CA ILE A 523 -27.76 -24.57 12.22
C ILE A 523 -28.87 -25.03 13.15
N THR A 524 -29.71 -24.10 13.61
CA THR A 524 -30.89 -24.37 14.42
C THR A 524 -32.02 -23.42 14.04
N ASP A 525 -33.24 -23.74 14.44
CA ASP A 525 -34.44 -22.97 14.14
C ASP A 525 -35.28 -22.76 15.41
N ARG A 526 -36.36 -22.00 15.29
CA ARG A 526 -37.27 -21.69 16.39
C ARG A 526 -38.11 -22.90 16.85
N GLN A 527 -38.21 -23.99 16.10
CA GLN A 527 -38.83 -25.23 16.59
C GLN A 527 -37.91 -25.98 17.55
N GLU A 528 -36.63 -26.11 17.20
CA GLU A 528 -35.63 -26.83 18.00
C GLU A 528 -35.12 -26.02 19.17
N THR A 529 -34.96 -24.71 18.95
CA THR A 529 -34.49 -23.76 19.93
C THR A 529 -35.48 -22.59 20.03
N PRO A 530 -36.51 -22.72 20.89
CA PRO A 530 -37.59 -21.74 20.98
C PRO A 530 -37.15 -20.33 21.35
N GLU A 531 -36.03 -20.19 22.05
CA GLU A 531 -35.52 -18.90 22.52
C GLU A 531 -33.99 -18.78 22.35
N VAL A 532 -33.54 -17.63 21.82
CA VAL A 532 -32.12 -17.29 21.72
C VAL A 532 -31.60 -16.78 23.07
N SER A 533 -31.21 -17.71 23.94
CA SER A 533 -30.69 -17.41 25.27
C SER A 533 -29.17 -17.15 25.31
N GLU A 534 -28.70 -16.40 26.30
CA GLU A 534 -27.26 -16.19 26.54
C GLU A 534 -26.48 -17.52 26.66
N ARG A 535 -27.10 -18.55 27.26
CA ARG A 535 -26.49 -19.87 27.44
C ARG A 535 -26.18 -20.54 26.10
N LEU A 536 -27.05 -20.38 25.11
CA LEU A 536 -26.83 -20.87 23.75
C LEU A 536 -25.66 -20.11 23.10
N LEU A 537 -25.67 -18.78 23.20
CA LEU A 537 -24.74 -17.91 22.50
C LEU A 537 -23.29 -17.98 23.05
N ARG A 538 -23.09 -18.42 24.30
CA ARG A 538 -21.74 -18.53 24.90
C ARG A 538 -20.75 -19.36 24.09
N GLY A 539 -21.20 -20.42 23.41
CA GLY A 539 -20.33 -21.29 22.61
C GLY A 539 -19.96 -20.75 21.24
N TYR A 540 -20.53 -19.61 20.84
CA TYR A 540 -20.43 -19.08 19.49
C TYR A 540 -19.74 -17.72 19.46
N ARG A 541 -18.95 -17.51 18.41
CA ARG A 541 -18.30 -16.22 18.12
C ARG A 541 -19.09 -15.39 17.12
N GLN A 542 -19.86 -16.06 16.25
CA GLN A 542 -20.72 -15.43 15.27
C GLN A 542 -22.16 -15.92 15.41
N LEU A 543 -23.12 -14.99 15.31
CA LEU A 543 -24.54 -15.29 15.26
C LEU A 543 -25.12 -14.80 13.93
N TRP A 544 -25.72 -15.68 13.14
CA TRP A 544 -26.35 -15.33 11.87
C TRP A 544 -27.85 -15.55 12.01
N ILE A 545 -28.62 -14.48 12.02
CA ILE A 545 -30.07 -14.50 12.22
C ILE A 545 -30.76 -14.25 10.89
N PHE A 546 -31.66 -15.18 10.53
CA PHE A 546 -32.42 -15.14 9.29
C PHE A 546 -33.89 -14.82 9.58
N PHE A 547 -34.39 -13.76 8.95
CA PHE A 547 -35.80 -13.34 8.95
C PHE A 547 -36.30 -13.43 7.49
N GLY A 548 -37.28 -14.27 7.14
CA GLY A 548 -37.77 -14.37 5.75
C GLY A 548 -39.27 -14.66 5.58
N GLU A 549 -39.67 -15.46 4.58
CA GLU A 549 -40.93 -15.22 3.83
C GLU A 549 -42.30 -15.66 4.41
N SER A 550 -42.47 -16.08 5.66
CA SER A 550 -43.80 -16.58 6.11
C SER A 550 -44.16 -16.30 7.56
N GLY A 551 -45.26 -15.56 7.74
CA GLY A 551 -46.04 -15.51 8.98
C GLY A 551 -45.95 -14.20 9.76
N SER A 552 -47.00 -13.39 9.66
CA SER A 552 -47.31 -12.32 10.61
C SER A 552 -47.37 -12.87 12.04
N GLY A 553 -46.41 -12.53 12.91
CA GLY A 553 -46.58 -12.70 14.36
C GLY A 553 -45.43 -13.31 15.17
N GLN A 554 -44.19 -13.39 14.67
CA GLN A 554 -43.08 -13.87 15.51
C GLN A 554 -42.13 -12.73 15.87
N HIS A 555 -42.38 -12.15 17.03
CA HIS A 555 -41.52 -11.15 17.66
C HIS A 555 -40.35 -11.83 18.37
N LEU A 556 -39.21 -11.13 18.45
CA LEU A 556 -38.18 -11.47 19.44
C LEU A 556 -38.70 -11.00 20.80
N SER A 557 -38.59 -11.84 21.82
CA SER A 557 -38.91 -11.42 23.19
C SER A 557 -37.92 -10.34 23.64
N ASP A 558 -38.28 -9.52 24.61
CA ASP A 558 -37.35 -8.54 25.18
C ASP A 558 -36.10 -9.20 25.78
N ALA A 559 -36.23 -10.43 26.29
CA ALA A 559 -35.12 -11.23 26.81
C ALA A 559 -34.18 -11.71 25.70
N GLU A 560 -34.71 -12.10 24.54
CA GLU A 560 -33.91 -12.43 23.35
C GLU A 560 -33.17 -11.19 22.85
N LEU A 561 -33.86 -10.07 22.71
CA LEU A 561 -33.24 -8.80 22.27
C LEU A 561 -32.11 -8.38 23.21
N GLN A 562 -32.29 -8.54 24.52
CA GLN A 562 -31.24 -8.25 25.50
C GLN A 562 -30.06 -9.21 25.38
N SER A 563 -30.31 -10.50 25.21
CA SER A 563 -29.26 -11.52 25.04
C SER A 563 -28.43 -11.29 23.77
N ILE A 564 -29.12 -10.97 22.66
CA ILE A 564 -28.52 -10.68 21.35
C ILE A 564 -27.74 -9.36 21.39
N SER A 565 -28.26 -8.33 22.06
CA SER A 565 -27.55 -7.05 22.22
C SER A 565 -26.28 -7.23 23.06
N LYS A 566 -26.37 -8.00 24.16
CA LYS A 566 -25.22 -8.33 25.01
C LYS A 566 -24.15 -9.12 24.24
N PHE A 567 -24.56 -10.05 23.39
CA PHE A 567 -23.64 -10.78 22.53
C PHE A 567 -22.75 -9.85 21.68
N THR A 568 -23.32 -8.82 21.05
CA THR A 568 -22.52 -7.83 20.30
C THR A 568 -21.68 -6.92 21.20
N ALA A 569 -22.19 -6.61 22.39
CA ALA A 569 -21.45 -5.82 23.38
C ALA A 569 -20.23 -6.57 23.94
N ASP A 570 -20.29 -7.90 24.00
CA ASP A 570 -19.17 -8.77 24.38
C ASP A 570 -18.12 -8.93 23.25
N GLY A 571 -18.18 -8.09 22.20
CA GLY A 571 -17.22 -8.10 21.09
C GLY A 571 -17.45 -9.23 20.07
N LYS A 572 -18.61 -9.88 20.09
CA LYS A 572 -18.97 -10.94 19.13
C LYS A 572 -19.73 -10.36 17.94
N SER A 573 -19.59 -11.01 16.79
CA SER A 573 -20.05 -10.45 15.52
C SER A 573 -21.33 -11.10 15.02
N MET A 574 -22.13 -10.37 14.25
CA MET A 574 -23.46 -10.82 13.85
C MET A 574 -23.79 -10.56 12.38
N LEU A 575 -24.54 -11.47 11.77
CA LEU A 575 -25.18 -11.28 10.47
C LEU A 575 -26.69 -11.25 10.65
N ILE A 576 -27.37 -10.25 10.11
CA ILE A 576 -28.82 -10.11 10.11
C ILE A 576 -29.28 -10.11 8.65
N VAL A 577 -30.08 -11.11 8.27
CA VAL A 577 -30.58 -11.26 6.90
C VAL A 577 -32.10 -11.08 6.89
N ALA A 578 -32.61 -10.17 6.06
CA ALA A 578 -34.05 -9.93 5.90
C ALA A 578 -34.51 -10.26 4.46
N GLY A 579 -35.46 -11.18 4.33
CA GLY A 579 -36.06 -11.62 3.07
C GLY A 579 -37.40 -10.98 2.71
N LYS A 580 -37.91 -11.28 1.51
CA LYS A 580 -39.25 -10.87 1.03
C LYS A 580 -40.32 -11.65 1.79
N GLN A 581 -41.56 -11.15 1.89
CA GLN A 581 -42.68 -11.85 2.52
C GLN A 581 -43.79 -12.12 1.48
N LEU A 582 -44.38 -13.32 1.49
CA LEU A 582 -45.33 -13.79 0.46
C LEU A 582 -46.56 -12.88 0.27
N ASP A 583 -46.97 -12.17 1.31
CA ASP A 583 -48.22 -11.38 1.31
C ASP A 583 -48.06 -9.96 0.73
N GLY A 584 -46.86 -9.56 0.30
CA GLY A 584 -46.60 -8.24 -0.29
C GLY A 584 -46.73 -7.06 0.68
N THR A 585 -47.24 -7.28 1.89
CA THR A 585 -47.20 -6.34 3.02
C THR A 585 -45.81 -6.43 3.65
N GLY A 586 -44.90 -5.55 3.24
CA GLY A 586 -43.50 -5.51 3.69
C GLY A 586 -43.31 -5.13 5.16
N ASP A 587 -43.85 -5.91 6.09
CA ASP A 587 -43.70 -5.70 7.52
C ASP A 587 -42.44 -6.38 8.05
N PHE A 588 -41.31 -5.68 7.95
CA PHE A 588 -40.00 -6.11 8.46
C PHE A 588 -39.88 -5.96 9.99
N PHE A 589 -41.00 -5.95 10.74
CA PHE A 589 -41.03 -5.58 12.15
C PHE A 589 -40.05 -6.39 13.02
N ALA A 590 -39.98 -7.71 12.86
CA ALA A 590 -39.10 -8.57 13.65
C ALA A 590 -37.60 -8.26 13.39
N ALA A 591 -37.21 -8.10 12.12
CA ALA A 591 -35.86 -7.68 11.77
C ALA A 591 -35.56 -6.26 12.29
N ASN A 592 -36.52 -5.35 12.15
CA ASN A 592 -36.41 -3.96 12.56
C ASN A 592 -36.40 -3.76 14.08
N GLN A 593 -36.99 -4.65 14.89
CA GLN A 593 -36.84 -4.64 16.35
C GLN A 593 -35.37 -4.75 16.79
N LEU A 594 -34.58 -5.49 16.01
CA LEU A 594 -33.14 -5.67 16.25
C LEU A 594 -32.31 -4.64 15.49
N SER A 595 -32.52 -4.49 14.18
CA SER A 595 -31.67 -3.64 13.33
C SER A 595 -31.81 -2.14 13.62
N SER A 596 -32.99 -1.68 14.06
CA SER A 596 -33.20 -0.25 14.38
C SER A 596 -32.32 0.24 15.52
N ARG A 597 -31.93 -0.64 16.44
CA ARG A 597 -30.99 -0.32 17.55
C ARG A 597 -29.61 0.09 17.05
N TYR A 598 -29.24 -0.39 15.87
CA TYR A 598 -27.99 -0.04 15.17
C TYR A 598 -28.20 1.03 14.09
N GLY A 599 -29.41 1.59 13.99
CA GLY A 599 -29.77 2.61 13.01
C GLY A 599 -29.95 2.10 11.59
N VAL A 600 -30.38 0.83 11.43
CA VAL A 600 -30.69 0.20 10.14
C VAL A 600 -32.15 -0.23 10.12
N LEU A 601 -32.89 0.14 9.07
CA LEU A 601 -34.26 -0.31 8.85
C LEU A 601 -34.40 -1.00 7.50
N PHE A 602 -34.99 -2.17 7.48
CA PHE A 602 -35.45 -2.83 6.26
C PHE A 602 -36.84 -2.32 5.89
N SER A 603 -37.06 -2.04 4.60
CA SER A 603 -38.35 -1.57 4.09
C SER A 603 -38.58 -1.97 2.65
N GLY A 604 -39.84 -2.17 2.27
CA GLY A 604 -40.26 -2.45 0.91
C GLY A 604 -39.55 -3.64 0.24
N TYR A 605 -39.86 -3.83 -1.03
CA TYR A 605 -39.13 -4.74 -1.90
C TYR A 605 -39.00 -4.08 -3.26
N VAL A 606 -37.79 -4.06 -3.81
CA VAL A 606 -37.53 -3.47 -5.13
C VAL A 606 -36.92 -4.54 -6.01
N GLU A 607 -37.45 -4.67 -7.23
CA GLU A 607 -36.89 -5.52 -8.27
C GLU A 607 -36.30 -4.65 -9.37
N ASN A 608 -35.02 -4.33 -9.24
CA ASN A 608 -34.28 -3.53 -10.22
C ASN A 608 -33.78 -4.43 -11.35
N LYS A 609 -34.58 -4.58 -12.41
CA LYS A 609 -34.22 -5.38 -13.61
C LYS A 609 -33.09 -4.78 -14.46
N LYS A 610 -32.75 -3.50 -14.24
CA LYS A 610 -31.67 -2.81 -14.95
C LYS A 610 -30.42 -2.82 -14.08
N GLU A 611 -29.37 -3.46 -14.56
CA GLU A 611 -28.04 -3.34 -13.96
C GLU A 611 -27.54 -1.90 -14.19
N LEU A 612 -27.09 -1.23 -13.12
CA LEU A 612 -26.17 -0.13 -13.31
C LEU A 612 -24.89 -0.76 -13.87
N PRO A 613 -24.38 -0.32 -15.04
CA PRO A 613 -23.11 -0.84 -15.52
C PRO A 613 -22.05 -0.50 -14.46
N GLY A 614 -21.64 -1.52 -13.69
CA GLY A 614 -20.47 -1.41 -12.84
C GLY A 614 -19.33 -0.92 -13.72
N SER A 615 -18.53 0.04 -13.22
CA SER A 615 -17.49 0.62 -14.05
C SER A 615 -16.66 -0.51 -14.67
N THR A 616 -16.50 -0.49 -16.00
CA THR A 616 -15.76 -1.52 -16.77
C THR A 616 -14.35 -1.74 -16.18
N ALA A 617 -13.86 -0.72 -15.48
CA ALA A 617 -12.63 -0.70 -14.71
C ALA A 617 -12.59 -1.78 -13.61
N SER A 618 -13.66 -1.99 -12.83
CA SER A 618 -13.63 -2.96 -11.70
C SER A 618 -13.43 -4.40 -12.18
N TYR A 619 -14.20 -4.86 -13.17
CA TYR A 619 -14.05 -6.21 -13.72
C TYR A 619 -12.68 -6.42 -14.38
N PHE A 620 -12.18 -5.38 -15.07
CA PHE A 620 -10.84 -5.38 -15.64
C PHE A 620 -9.75 -5.51 -14.55
N PHE A 621 -9.86 -4.75 -13.46
CA PHE A 621 -8.87 -4.74 -12.39
C PHE A 621 -8.76 -6.08 -11.66
N THR A 622 -9.88 -6.71 -11.32
CA THR A 622 -9.87 -8.03 -10.67
C THR A 622 -9.22 -9.09 -11.55
N ARG A 623 -9.54 -9.09 -12.85
CA ARG A 623 -9.00 -10.05 -13.81
C ARG A 623 -7.52 -9.79 -14.12
N ALA A 624 -7.13 -8.53 -14.27
CA ALA A 624 -5.75 -8.12 -14.50
C ALA A 624 -4.85 -8.42 -13.30
N SER A 625 -5.34 -8.20 -12.06
CA SER A 625 -4.62 -8.57 -10.83
C SER A 625 -4.34 -10.07 -10.78
N GLY A 626 -5.38 -10.88 -11.06
CA GLY A 626 -5.28 -12.34 -11.04
C GLY A 626 -4.29 -12.90 -12.06
N THR A 627 -4.24 -12.33 -13.27
CA THR A 627 -3.26 -12.75 -14.29
C THR A 627 -1.85 -12.28 -13.96
N LEU A 628 -1.67 -11.02 -13.55
CA LEU A 628 -0.35 -10.48 -13.21
C LEU A 628 0.26 -11.20 -11.99
N GLY A 629 -0.56 -11.50 -10.98
CA GLY A 629 -0.15 -12.26 -9.80
C GLY A 629 0.31 -13.70 -10.13
N ARG A 630 -0.32 -14.37 -11.11
CA ARG A 630 0.15 -15.68 -11.57
C ARG A 630 1.49 -15.59 -12.29
N ILE A 631 1.68 -14.57 -13.14
CA ILE A 631 2.94 -14.33 -13.86
C ILE A 631 4.07 -14.05 -12.87
N LEU A 632 3.86 -13.15 -11.90
CA LEU A 632 4.85 -12.81 -10.88
C LEU A 632 5.17 -13.98 -9.94
N LYS A 633 4.19 -14.82 -9.56
CA LYS A 633 4.45 -16.07 -8.82
C LYS A 633 5.31 -17.04 -9.62
N PHE A 634 5.16 -17.07 -10.94
CA PHE A 634 6.00 -17.90 -11.82
C PHE A 634 7.44 -17.36 -11.87
N VAL A 635 7.60 -16.03 -11.92
CA VAL A 635 8.90 -15.36 -11.94
C VAL A 635 9.61 -15.43 -10.59
N HIS A 636 8.90 -15.45 -9.46
CA HIS A 636 9.51 -15.57 -8.13
C HIS A 636 9.93 -17.02 -7.79
N LYS A 637 9.32 -18.00 -8.45
CA LYS A 637 9.66 -19.43 -8.30
C LYS A 637 10.78 -19.89 -9.24
N ALA A 638 11.13 -19.05 -10.23
CA ALA A 638 12.26 -19.21 -11.14
C ALA A 638 13.44 -18.37 -10.63
#